data_AF-A0A5E5QQJ0-F1
#
_entry.id   AF-A0A5E5QQJ0-F1
#
_cell.length_a   1.000
_cell.length_b   1.000
_cell.length_c   1.000
_cell.angle_alpha   90.00
_cell.angle_beta   90.00
_cell.angle_gamma   90.00
#
_symmetry.space_group_name_H-M   'P 1'
#
loop_
_entity.id
_entity.type
_entity.pdbx_description
1 polymer ?
#
loop_
_entity_poly.entity_id
_entity_poly.type
_entity_poly.pdbx_seq_one_letter_code
_entity_poly.pdbx_strand_id
1 'polypeptide(L)'
;MTNTLNKLTKFLAVAIVSVSLNAFSLGLIPVPLITISTNHVSAISGTAITPVTITNIGEPAVYSISPAISNGLSFNTATGTISGVPIATSDPVTYTVTASGLPFFFSGTATVVIAVGVGTANLALGKHATQSSTFLYHSIVPVAGYAVDGNTSGYFLNQSTTHTQHEQGAWWQVDLGSQKNIKQIIIYNRTDCCVNRLSNYQVSISNKADFSTHTYQQDFHVAPNPRKIIQLDASGKQGRYVRIQLLDKDYLSLAEVQVMGVDPLHFSEVDYSSAQNDFGGVNNAPNYANMTAFAAFKDDRSIPIMTWGSITSGGKKAPASIDLGYTKLYSNKAAFAILKANGSIETWGHSYFGGKDAPAGRGYTKIYSTDRAFAALKANGSIKVWGNPNSGGVNAPAGKRYTKIYSNRRAFAALTRNGSIKVWGNPHFGGKKAPRGRGYTKIYSTDSAFAALTRNGSIKVWGNPNSGGKKAPRGRGYTKIYSTSSAFAALKADGSIKAWGNKYTGGKGAPPDKGYIKIYSNDFGFAALKADGSIKAWTDSGSGRKRAPAGKGYTGIYSNAYAFAALKADGSIKAWGNPKFGGRKAPTDKGYIKIYSTDKAFAALKDDGSITSWGNLDDLNDLNHKYKNVPTDKGYTKIYSNASVFSAVKPDGSIRTWGNPDFGGAYASDHNLALGKPATQSSIYPHRIRAVAGYAVDGNTDGEFLNKSTTHTNDEQGAWWQVDLGSRKKISKIIIYNRTDCCVDRLSNYQVTISNKANFSTHTYQQDFHVAPNPKKIIQINGSGKRGRYVRIQLLDKNYLSLAEVQVIGHDSYK
;
A
#
# COMPACT_ATOMS: atom_id res chain seq x y z
N MET A 1 60.18 -72.27 -54.23
CA MET A 1 60.94 -71.68 -53.11
C MET A 1 61.17 -70.21 -53.42
N THR A 2 60.68 -69.21 -52.68
CA THR A 2 59.81 -69.21 -51.49
C THR A 2 59.31 -67.78 -51.21
N ASN A 3 58.00 -67.66 -50.98
CA ASN A 3 57.24 -66.75 -50.10
C ASN A 3 57.54 -65.23 -50.04
N THR A 4 56.64 -64.37 -50.55
CA THR A 4 55.42 -63.78 -49.89
C THR A 4 55.71 -62.88 -48.68
N LEU A 5 55.44 -61.57 -48.81
CA LEU A 5 54.20 -60.92 -48.34
C LEU A 5 54.40 -59.40 -48.16
N ASN A 6 53.51 -58.63 -48.80
CA ASN A 6 53.08 -57.27 -48.48
C ASN A 6 54.05 -56.08 -48.58
N LYS A 7 53.95 -55.38 -49.72
CA LYS A 7 53.66 -53.93 -49.75
C LYS A 7 53.16 -53.50 -51.15
N LEU A 8 51.95 -53.95 -51.47
CA LEU A 8 51.17 -53.49 -52.63
C LEU A 8 50.11 -52.50 -52.12
N THR A 9 50.42 -51.21 -52.11
CA THR A 9 49.43 -50.12 -51.98
C THR A 9 50.01 -48.76 -52.42
N LYS A 10 50.76 -48.77 -53.52
CA LYS A 10 51.06 -47.55 -54.28
C LYS A 10 50.63 -47.78 -55.72
N PHE A 11 49.82 -46.85 -56.23
CA PHE A 11 49.31 -46.70 -57.59
C PHE A 11 48.13 -47.58 -58.03
N LEU A 12 46.90 -47.07 -57.84
CA LEU A 12 45.89 -47.09 -58.91
C LEU A 12 44.73 -46.12 -58.61
N ALA A 13 44.70 -44.95 -59.26
CA ALA A 13 43.50 -44.18 -59.64
C ALA A 13 43.88 -42.85 -60.31
N VAL A 14 44.02 -42.87 -61.64
CA VAL A 14 43.98 -41.71 -62.54
C VAL A 14 43.07 -42.11 -63.71
N ALA A 15 41.94 -41.40 -63.87
CA ALA A 15 41.21 -41.10 -65.12
C ALA A 15 39.73 -40.72 -64.78
N ILE A 16 39.41 -39.42 -64.64
CA ILE A 16 38.69 -38.56 -65.63
C ILE A 16 37.16 -38.83 -65.59
N VAL A 17 36.29 -37.91 -65.13
CA VAL A 17 35.72 -36.77 -65.88
C VAL A 17 35.29 -35.61 -64.94
N SER A 18 35.49 -34.43 -65.48
CA SER A 18 35.25 -33.06 -65.03
C SER A 18 33.83 -32.66 -64.58
N VAL A 19 33.79 -31.54 -63.87
CA VAL A 19 32.67 -30.60 -63.64
C VAL A 19 31.66 -30.98 -62.56
N SER A 20 31.89 -30.46 -61.36
CA SER A 20 31.06 -29.35 -60.86
C SER A 20 31.67 -28.76 -59.60
N LEU A 21 31.86 -27.43 -59.62
CA LEU A 21 31.90 -26.62 -58.41
C LEU A 21 30.62 -26.91 -57.63
N ASN A 22 30.70 -27.73 -56.60
CA ASN A 22 29.82 -27.73 -55.42
C ASN A 22 30.24 -28.88 -54.50
N ALA A 23 30.19 -28.62 -53.19
CA ALA A 23 30.49 -29.55 -52.10
C ALA A 23 31.99 -29.79 -51.84
N PHE A 24 32.64 -28.85 -51.15
CA PHE A 24 33.41 -29.11 -49.93
C PHE A 24 33.66 -27.77 -49.21
N SER A 25 32.58 -27.11 -48.79
CA SER A 25 32.65 -26.38 -47.52
C SER A 25 32.59 -27.47 -46.45
N LEU A 26 33.70 -27.69 -45.74
CA LEU A 26 33.66 -28.37 -44.46
C LEU A 26 32.72 -27.56 -43.58
N GLY A 27 31.46 -27.99 -43.53
CA GLY A 27 30.43 -27.39 -42.70
C GLY A 27 30.86 -27.53 -41.25
N LEU A 28 31.43 -26.45 -40.71
CA LEU A 28 31.41 -26.17 -39.28
C LEU A 28 29.97 -26.35 -38.84
N ILE A 29 29.68 -27.46 -38.15
CA ILE A 29 28.40 -27.68 -37.49
C ILE A 29 28.18 -26.44 -36.61
N PRO A 30 27.13 -25.62 -36.85
CA PRO A 30 26.97 -24.39 -36.10
C PRO A 30 26.58 -24.76 -34.66
N VAL A 31 27.55 -24.73 -33.76
CA VAL A 31 27.32 -24.82 -32.31
C VAL A 31 26.32 -23.72 -31.93
N PRO A 32 25.31 -24.00 -31.09
CA PRO A 32 24.40 -22.97 -30.62
C PRO A 32 25.19 -21.84 -29.95
N LEU A 33 25.25 -20.68 -30.59
CA LEU A 33 25.82 -19.47 -29.99
C LEU A 33 24.67 -18.68 -29.38
N ILE A 34 24.60 -18.71 -28.04
CA ILE A 34 23.53 -18.04 -27.30
C ILE A 34 24.03 -16.81 -26.57
N THR A 35 23.27 -15.72 -26.68
CA THR A 35 23.46 -14.50 -25.90
C THR A 35 22.24 -14.24 -25.04
N ILE A 36 22.47 -13.75 -23.83
CA ILE A 36 21.41 -13.44 -22.87
C ILE A 36 21.16 -11.94 -22.81
N SER A 37 19.89 -11.54 -22.76
CA SER A 37 19.48 -10.12 -22.70
C SER A 37 20.04 -9.35 -21.48
N THR A 38 20.37 -10.06 -20.40
CA THR A 38 21.09 -9.52 -19.24
C THR A 38 21.80 -10.65 -18.49
N ASN A 39 23.01 -10.40 -18.00
CA ASN A 39 23.76 -11.33 -17.15
C ASN A 39 23.43 -11.15 -15.64
N HIS A 40 22.65 -10.13 -15.28
CA HIS A 40 22.22 -9.88 -13.91
C HIS A 40 20.79 -9.35 -13.84
N VAL A 41 19.99 -9.91 -12.92
CA VAL A 41 18.63 -9.45 -12.62
C VAL A 41 18.55 -9.16 -11.12
N SER A 42 18.41 -7.89 -10.78
CA SER A 42 18.00 -7.47 -9.44
C SER A 42 16.49 -7.40 -9.41
N ALA A 43 15.86 -8.35 -8.74
CA ALA A 43 14.41 -8.44 -8.69
C ALA A 43 13.87 -8.16 -7.29
N ILE A 44 12.61 -7.74 -7.23
CA ILE A 44 11.90 -7.43 -6.00
C ILE A 44 10.80 -8.49 -5.83
N SER A 45 10.71 -9.05 -4.63
CA SER A 45 9.61 -9.96 -4.30
C SER A 45 8.26 -9.24 -4.50
N GLY A 46 7.40 -9.78 -5.36
CA GLY A 46 6.09 -9.24 -5.70
C GLY A 46 6.04 -8.40 -6.99
N THR A 47 7.17 -8.14 -7.67
CA THR A 47 7.22 -7.42 -8.95
C THR A 47 7.66 -8.34 -10.07
N ALA A 48 6.98 -8.30 -11.22
CA ALA A 48 7.39 -9.11 -12.37
C ALA A 48 8.79 -8.69 -12.83
N ILE A 49 9.69 -9.66 -13.07
CA ILE A 49 10.96 -9.37 -13.73
C ILE A 49 10.70 -9.02 -15.19
N THR A 50 11.51 -8.12 -15.74
CA THR A 50 11.66 -8.03 -17.20
C THR A 50 12.14 -9.40 -17.69
N PRO A 51 11.43 -10.03 -18.66
CA PRO A 51 11.82 -11.35 -19.13
C PRO A 51 13.26 -11.38 -19.63
N VAL A 52 14.05 -12.31 -19.10
CA VAL A 52 15.39 -12.57 -19.59
C VAL A 52 15.25 -13.46 -20.82
N THR A 53 15.37 -12.87 -22.00
CA THR A 53 15.32 -13.57 -23.28
C THR A 53 16.70 -14.08 -23.69
N ILE A 54 16.70 -15.15 -24.48
CA ILE A 54 17.86 -15.75 -25.12
C ILE A 54 17.74 -15.50 -26.62
N THR A 55 18.82 -15.01 -27.23
CA THR A 55 18.98 -14.97 -28.69
C THR A 55 19.95 -16.08 -29.07
N ASN A 56 19.53 -16.97 -29.96
CA ASN A 56 20.36 -18.04 -30.53
C ASN A 56 20.58 -17.77 -32.01
N ILE A 57 21.85 -17.75 -32.43
CA ILE A 57 22.26 -17.53 -33.83
C ILE A 57 22.67 -18.83 -34.54
N GLY A 58 22.56 -19.99 -33.86
CA GLY A 58 22.78 -21.33 -34.43
C GLY A 58 21.49 -22.10 -34.75
N GLU A 59 21.61 -23.40 -35.02
CA GLU A 59 20.51 -24.34 -35.31
C GLU A 59 19.43 -24.39 -34.21
N PRO A 60 18.22 -24.93 -34.51
CA PRO A 60 17.15 -25.08 -33.53
C PRO A 60 17.63 -25.84 -32.29
N ALA A 61 17.50 -25.20 -31.13
CA ALA A 61 18.00 -25.73 -29.87
C ALA A 61 16.87 -25.95 -28.85
N VAL A 62 17.01 -27.01 -28.04
CA VAL A 62 16.20 -27.20 -26.84
C VAL A 62 16.92 -26.53 -25.68
N TYR A 63 16.19 -25.78 -24.85
CA TYR A 63 16.76 -25.06 -23.72
C TYR A 63 16.51 -25.77 -22.40
N SER A 64 17.54 -25.79 -21.56
CA SER A 64 17.51 -26.27 -20.18
C SER A 64 18.10 -25.22 -19.24
N ILE A 65 17.82 -25.33 -17.94
CA ILE A 65 18.32 -24.40 -16.92
C ILE A 65 18.76 -25.16 -15.67
N SER A 66 19.90 -24.76 -15.09
CA SER A 66 20.42 -25.29 -13.82
C SER A 66 20.92 -24.16 -12.91
N PRO A 67 20.55 -24.13 -11.61
CA PRO A 67 19.63 -25.04 -10.94
C PRO A 67 18.18 -24.89 -11.44
N ALA A 68 17.30 -25.84 -11.08
CA ALA A 68 15.89 -25.79 -11.48
C ALA A 68 15.23 -24.48 -11.03
N ILE A 69 14.43 -23.87 -11.93
CA ILE A 69 13.87 -22.55 -11.66
C ILE A 69 12.82 -22.58 -10.54
N SER A 70 12.88 -21.61 -9.64
CA SER A 70 12.05 -21.55 -8.44
C SER A 70 11.72 -20.10 -8.08
N ASN A 71 11.20 -19.86 -6.87
CA ASN A 71 10.92 -18.52 -6.37
C ASN A 71 9.97 -17.68 -7.25
N GLY A 72 8.92 -18.27 -7.85
CA GLY A 72 7.93 -17.51 -8.64
C GLY A 72 8.40 -17.11 -10.04
N LEU A 73 9.60 -17.52 -10.41
CA LEU A 73 10.12 -17.48 -11.77
C LEU A 73 9.73 -18.75 -12.54
N SER A 74 9.72 -18.62 -13.85
CA SER A 74 9.34 -19.64 -14.82
C SER A 74 10.30 -19.60 -16.00
N PHE A 75 10.60 -20.79 -16.53
CA PHE A 75 11.52 -20.97 -17.64
C PHE A 75 10.78 -21.60 -18.81
N ASN A 76 10.92 -21.00 -20.00
CA ASN A 76 10.35 -21.54 -21.22
C ASN A 76 11.40 -22.39 -21.95
N THR A 77 11.19 -23.71 -21.99
CA THR A 77 12.12 -24.68 -22.61
C THR A 77 12.21 -24.56 -24.13
N ALA A 78 11.26 -23.89 -24.78
CA ALA A 78 11.28 -23.66 -26.23
C ALA A 78 12.05 -22.38 -26.62
N THR A 79 12.15 -21.40 -25.73
CA THR A 79 12.73 -20.08 -26.04
C THR A 79 13.89 -19.67 -25.11
N GLY A 80 14.22 -20.49 -24.10
CA GLY A 80 15.20 -20.19 -23.06
C GLY A 80 14.81 -19.03 -22.14
N THR A 81 13.59 -18.50 -22.26
CA THR A 81 13.19 -17.26 -21.57
C THR A 81 12.89 -17.50 -20.09
N ILE A 82 13.49 -16.69 -19.23
CA ILE A 82 13.18 -16.64 -17.79
C ILE A 82 12.25 -15.46 -17.52
N SER A 83 11.08 -15.72 -16.94
CA SER A 83 10.08 -14.69 -16.62
C SER A 83 9.32 -15.05 -15.36
N GLY A 84 8.64 -14.10 -14.74
CA GLY A 84 7.79 -14.38 -13.58
C GLY A 84 7.81 -13.25 -12.57
N VAL A 85 7.17 -13.49 -11.43
CA VAL A 85 7.12 -12.55 -10.31
C VAL A 85 7.79 -13.25 -9.15
N PRO A 86 8.97 -12.80 -8.70
CA PRO A 86 9.61 -13.41 -7.55
C PRO A 86 8.71 -13.34 -6.33
N ILE A 87 8.63 -14.41 -5.54
CA ILE A 87 7.64 -14.51 -4.45
C ILE A 87 8.27 -14.52 -3.06
N ALA A 88 9.57 -14.73 -2.98
CA ALA A 88 10.36 -14.75 -1.76
C ALA A 88 11.73 -14.15 -2.04
N THR A 89 12.41 -13.72 -0.99
CA THR A 89 13.76 -13.22 -1.10
C THR A 89 14.74 -14.37 -1.21
N SER A 90 15.80 -14.18 -1.96
CA SER A 90 16.87 -15.15 -2.11
C SER A 90 18.21 -14.43 -2.25
N ASP A 91 19.25 -15.05 -1.70
CA ASP A 91 20.61 -14.72 -2.08
C ASP A 91 20.76 -14.81 -3.60
N PRO A 92 21.74 -14.10 -4.20
CA PRO A 92 21.99 -14.18 -5.64
C PRO A 92 22.13 -15.63 -6.10
N VAL A 93 21.22 -16.09 -6.96
CA VAL A 93 21.27 -17.43 -7.56
C VAL A 93 21.76 -17.29 -8.99
N THR A 94 22.87 -17.97 -9.30
CA THR A 94 23.38 -18.05 -10.67
C THR A 94 22.67 -19.16 -11.41
N TYR A 95 21.89 -18.80 -12.43
CA TYR A 95 21.26 -19.74 -13.34
C TYR A 95 22.08 -19.87 -14.61
N THR A 96 22.40 -21.10 -14.98
CA THR A 96 23.04 -21.45 -16.25
C THR A 96 21.98 -21.97 -17.20
N VAL A 97 21.76 -21.25 -18.29
CA VAL A 97 20.88 -21.66 -19.39
C VAL A 97 21.73 -22.36 -20.45
N THR A 98 21.36 -23.58 -20.80
CA THR A 98 22.06 -24.40 -21.80
C THR A 98 21.14 -24.62 -22.99
N ALA A 99 21.63 -24.25 -24.19
CA ALA A 99 21.00 -24.57 -25.47
C ALA A 99 21.74 -25.75 -26.10
N SER A 100 21.02 -26.83 -26.41
CA SER A 100 21.57 -28.03 -27.05
C SER A 100 20.99 -28.20 -28.45
N GLY A 101 21.86 -28.34 -29.45
CA GLY A 101 21.48 -28.64 -30.84
C GLY A 101 21.36 -30.14 -31.11
N LEU A 102 20.74 -30.54 -32.22
CA LEU A 102 20.70 -31.94 -32.69
C LEU A 102 21.79 -32.18 -33.74
N PRO A 103 22.57 -33.30 -33.65
CA PRO A 103 22.61 -34.27 -32.57
C PRO A 103 23.27 -33.69 -31.31
N PHE A 104 22.86 -34.13 -30.11
CA PHE A 104 23.12 -33.55 -28.76
C PHE A 104 24.60 -33.39 -28.32
N PHE A 105 25.57 -33.40 -29.23
CA PHE A 105 27.00 -33.29 -28.96
C PHE A 105 27.52 -31.84 -28.86
N PHE A 106 26.73 -30.85 -29.28
CA PHE A 106 27.11 -29.43 -29.23
C PHE A 106 26.13 -28.61 -28.39
N SER A 107 26.66 -27.85 -27.42
CA SER A 107 25.86 -26.98 -26.56
C SER A 107 26.52 -25.62 -26.36
N GLY A 108 25.69 -24.60 -26.23
CA GLY A 108 26.08 -23.25 -25.79
C GLY A 108 25.47 -22.93 -24.44
N THR A 109 26.22 -22.25 -23.58
CA THR A 109 25.75 -21.85 -22.23
C THR A 109 25.80 -20.35 -22.05
N ALA A 110 24.79 -19.80 -21.37
CA ALA A 110 24.79 -18.41 -20.90
C ALA A 110 24.35 -18.37 -19.43
N THR A 111 24.98 -17.54 -18.63
CA THR A 111 24.68 -17.41 -17.20
C THR A 111 23.97 -16.10 -16.90
N VAL A 112 22.98 -16.17 -16.01
CA VAL A 112 22.34 -15.00 -15.40
C VAL A 112 22.30 -15.14 -13.90
N VAL A 113 22.77 -14.11 -13.19
CA VAL A 113 22.64 -14.02 -11.74
C VAL A 113 21.32 -13.34 -11.42
N ILE A 114 20.43 -14.01 -10.68
CA ILE A 114 19.18 -13.43 -10.22
C ILE A 114 19.23 -13.28 -8.70
N ALA A 115 19.29 -12.03 -8.23
CA ALA A 115 19.23 -11.67 -6.82
C ALA A 115 17.85 -11.12 -6.48
N VAL A 116 17.19 -11.68 -5.46
CA VAL A 116 15.85 -11.26 -5.04
C VAL A 116 15.89 -10.72 -3.62
N GLY A 117 15.96 -9.40 -3.46
CA GLY A 117 16.11 -8.77 -2.14
C GLY A 117 14.81 -8.69 -1.32
N VAL A 118 14.93 -8.60 0.01
CA VAL A 118 13.90 -8.00 0.90
C VAL A 118 14.07 -6.51 0.76
N GLY A 119 13.26 -5.86 -0.08
CA GLY A 119 13.63 -4.50 -0.42
C GLY A 119 12.46 -3.70 -0.93
N THR A 120 12.00 -2.80 -0.07
CA THR A 120 11.53 -1.45 -0.41
C THR A 120 10.69 -1.34 -1.69
N ALA A 121 9.38 -1.14 -1.54
CA ALA A 121 8.49 -0.90 -2.67
C ALA A 121 8.94 0.33 -3.47
N ASN A 122 8.70 0.33 -4.79
CA ASN A 122 8.73 1.58 -5.57
C ASN A 122 7.54 2.44 -5.12
N LEU A 123 7.80 3.35 -4.19
CA LEU A 123 6.83 4.25 -3.58
C LEU A 123 6.25 5.24 -4.58
N ALA A 124 6.93 5.47 -5.71
CA ALA A 124 6.51 6.40 -6.76
C ALA A 124 5.55 5.76 -7.78
N LEU A 125 5.48 4.43 -7.87
CA LEU A 125 4.67 3.74 -8.88
C LEU A 125 3.19 4.15 -8.83
N GLY A 126 2.69 4.69 -9.93
CA GLY A 126 1.31 5.16 -10.11
C GLY A 126 0.95 6.41 -9.29
N LYS A 127 1.94 7.11 -8.72
CA LYS A 127 1.72 8.32 -7.91
C LYS A 127 1.50 9.55 -8.77
N HIS A 128 0.99 10.59 -8.13
CA HIS A 128 0.81 11.88 -8.78
C HIS A 128 2.18 12.55 -8.98
N ALA A 129 2.53 12.81 -10.24
CA ALA A 129 3.76 13.49 -10.63
C ALA A 129 3.44 14.76 -11.41
N THR A 130 4.32 15.75 -11.28
CA THR A 130 4.23 17.06 -11.95
C THR A 130 5.59 17.45 -12.51
N GLN A 131 5.60 18.25 -13.56
CA GLN A 131 6.81 18.80 -14.16
C GLN A 131 6.64 20.30 -14.44
N SER A 132 7.74 21.03 -14.51
CA SER A 132 7.77 22.49 -14.68
C SER A 132 6.99 22.96 -15.90
N SER A 133 7.11 22.24 -17.01
CA SER A 133 6.42 22.51 -18.27
C SER A 133 6.25 21.21 -19.06
N THR A 134 5.39 21.21 -20.08
CA THR A 134 5.23 20.05 -20.97
C THR A 134 5.47 20.48 -22.41
N PHE A 135 6.39 19.80 -23.10
CA PHE A 135 6.62 20.01 -24.52
C PHE A 135 5.80 19.03 -25.35
N LEU A 136 4.89 19.56 -26.16
CA LEU A 136 4.08 18.75 -27.07
C LEU A 136 4.89 18.43 -28.33
N TYR A 137 4.99 17.15 -28.67
CA TYR A 137 5.63 16.72 -29.91
C TYR A 137 4.63 15.95 -30.77
N HIS A 138 4.17 16.59 -31.85
CA HIS A 138 3.12 16.06 -32.72
C HIS A 138 1.88 15.63 -31.91
N SER A 139 1.48 14.36 -32.00
CA SER A 139 0.33 13.78 -31.28
C SER A 139 0.70 13.16 -29.93
N ILE A 140 1.95 13.24 -29.49
CA ILE A 140 2.41 12.69 -28.21
C ILE A 140 2.39 13.79 -27.14
N VAL A 141 1.79 13.48 -25.99
CA VAL A 141 1.75 14.36 -24.81
C VAL A 141 2.60 13.71 -23.71
N PRO A 142 3.90 14.03 -23.61
CA PRO A 142 4.85 13.39 -22.68
C PRO A 142 4.68 13.94 -21.25
N VAL A 143 3.59 13.52 -20.60
CA VAL A 143 3.19 13.96 -19.26
C VAL A 143 4.12 13.43 -18.17
N ALA A 144 4.22 14.15 -17.05
CA ALA A 144 5.03 13.76 -15.89
C ALA A 144 4.74 12.34 -15.35
N GLY A 145 3.50 11.84 -15.53
CA GLY A 145 3.09 10.52 -15.06
C GLY A 145 3.78 9.34 -15.75
N TYR A 146 4.40 9.53 -16.92
CA TYR A 146 5.15 8.46 -17.59
C TYR A 146 6.38 8.02 -16.80
N ALA A 147 7.02 8.92 -16.05
CA ALA A 147 8.17 8.56 -15.21
C ALA A 147 7.81 7.76 -13.95
N VAL A 148 6.54 7.39 -13.75
CA VAL A 148 6.07 6.63 -12.57
C VAL A 148 5.09 5.52 -12.95
N ASP A 149 5.04 5.11 -14.21
CA ASP A 149 4.10 4.10 -14.69
C ASP A 149 4.68 2.68 -14.71
N GLY A 150 5.98 2.54 -14.42
CA GLY A 150 6.73 1.28 -14.42
C GLY A 150 7.37 0.92 -15.76
N ASN A 151 7.26 1.77 -16.78
CA ASN A 151 7.85 1.55 -18.10
C ASN A 151 9.27 2.14 -18.18
N THR A 152 10.28 1.28 -18.17
CA THR A 152 11.70 1.69 -18.18
C THR A 152 12.31 1.81 -19.58
N SER A 153 11.52 1.73 -20.66
CA SER A 153 12.03 1.60 -22.03
C SER A 153 12.94 2.75 -22.47
N GLY A 154 12.65 3.98 -22.05
CA GLY A 154 13.41 5.18 -22.46
C GLY A 154 13.27 5.57 -23.93
N TYR A 155 12.43 4.88 -24.71
CA TYR A 155 12.18 5.17 -26.12
C TYR A 155 11.01 6.15 -26.25
N PHE A 156 11.26 7.35 -26.78
CA PHE A 156 10.28 8.45 -26.74
C PHE A 156 9.00 8.14 -27.51
N LEU A 157 9.12 7.55 -28.71
CA LEU A 157 7.97 7.22 -29.56
C LEU A 157 7.09 6.10 -28.97
N ASN A 158 7.59 5.35 -27.98
CA ASN A 158 6.79 4.36 -27.23
C ASN A 158 5.97 5.00 -26.10
N GLN A 159 5.92 6.33 -26.01
CA GLN A 159 5.25 7.07 -24.94
C GLN A 159 5.80 6.68 -23.55
N SER A 160 7.11 6.40 -23.48
CA SER A 160 7.77 5.90 -22.27
C SER A 160 8.63 6.95 -21.56
N THR A 161 8.54 8.21 -21.96
CA THR A 161 9.40 9.29 -21.43
C THR A 161 8.62 10.58 -21.23
N THR A 162 8.90 11.28 -20.13
CA THR A 162 8.48 12.67 -19.91
C THR A 162 9.28 13.64 -20.79
N HIS A 163 8.77 14.87 -20.98
CA HIS A 163 9.51 15.90 -21.71
C HIS A 163 9.04 17.31 -21.32
N THR A 164 9.95 18.11 -20.74
CA THR A 164 9.71 19.53 -20.47
C THR A 164 9.96 20.39 -21.71
N GLN A 165 9.63 21.67 -21.65
CA GLN A 165 10.17 22.67 -22.57
C GLN A 165 11.66 22.92 -22.28
N HIS A 166 12.32 23.63 -23.19
CA HIS A 166 13.71 24.05 -23.01
C HIS A 166 13.77 25.28 -22.10
N GLU A 167 14.12 25.05 -20.83
CA GLU A 167 14.03 26.08 -19.81
C GLU A 167 15.14 25.93 -18.76
N GLN A 168 15.50 27.04 -18.12
CA GLN A 168 16.50 27.05 -17.08
C GLN A 168 15.95 26.31 -15.87
N GLY A 169 16.67 25.29 -15.40
CA GLY A 169 16.29 24.58 -14.18
C GLY A 169 15.01 23.77 -14.30
N ALA A 170 14.73 23.23 -15.51
CA ALA A 170 13.59 22.36 -15.76
C ALA A 170 13.53 21.22 -14.72
N TRP A 171 12.35 20.92 -14.20
CA TRP A 171 12.20 19.96 -13.10
C TRP A 171 11.02 19.01 -13.27
N TRP A 172 11.17 17.84 -12.66
CA TRP A 172 10.15 16.83 -12.49
C TRP A 172 10.08 16.43 -11.01
N GLN A 173 8.87 16.20 -10.48
CA GLN A 173 8.70 15.75 -9.10
C GLN A 173 7.53 14.79 -8.93
N VAL A 174 7.60 13.97 -7.89
CA VAL A 174 6.54 13.05 -7.46
C VAL A 174 6.12 13.30 -6.02
N ASP A 175 4.81 13.22 -5.75
CA ASP A 175 4.24 13.17 -4.39
C ASP A 175 3.97 11.71 -4.00
N LEU A 176 4.72 11.19 -3.02
CA LEU A 176 4.57 9.82 -2.52
C LEU A 176 3.26 9.62 -1.72
N GLY A 177 2.57 10.71 -1.41
CA GLY A 177 1.28 10.78 -0.70
C GLY A 177 1.40 10.87 0.82
N SER A 178 2.57 10.56 1.37
CA SER A 178 2.94 10.77 2.78
C SER A 178 4.46 10.80 2.91
N GLN A 179 4.98 11.21 4.06
CA GLN A 179 6.39 11.00 4.38
C GLN A 179 6.71 9.49 4.39
N LYS A 180 7.82 9.11 3.76
CA LYS A 180 8.31 7.73 3.61
C LYS A 180 9.78 7.65 3.99
N ASN A 181 10.22 6.46 4.41
CA ASN A 181 11.65 6.18 4.55
C ASN A 181 12.21 5.71 3.20
N ILE A 182 12.90 6.58 2.50
CA ILE A 182 13.48 6.33 1.18
C ILE A 182 14.89 5.79 1.37
N LYS A 183 15.17 4.64 0.77
CA LYS A 183 16.48 3.96 0.83
C LYS A 183 17.29 4.16 -0.44
N GLN A 184 16.61 4.29 -1.57
CA GLN A 184 17.28 4.34 -2.86
C GLN A 184 16.40 5.08 -3.88
N ILE A 185 17.03 5.80 -4.81
CA ILE A 185 16.37 6.41 -5.97
C ILE A 185 17.03 5.85 -7.23
N ILE A 186 16.23 5.38 -8.18
CA ILE A 186 16.71 4.86 -9.46
C ILE A 186 16.11 5.72 -10.57
N ILE A 187 16.97 6.35 -11.36
CA ILE A 187 16.57 7.23 -12.45
C ILE A 187 16.91 6.55 -13.76
N TYR A 188 15.89 6.24 -14.56
CA TYR A 188 16.02 5.77 -15.93
C TYR A 188 15.92 6.96 -16.87
N ASN A 189 16.93 7.11 -17.73
CA ASN A 189 17.01 8.18 -18.70
C ASN A 189 16.37 7.76 -20.02
N ARG A 190 16.13 8.74 -20.89
CA ARG A 190 15.82 8.53 -22.30
C ARG A 190 17.01 7.85 -23.01
N THR A 191 16.73 6.92 -23.93
CA THR A 191 17.74 6.01 -24.52
C THR A 191 17.81 6.00 -26.05
N ASP A 192 16.82 6.59 -26.75
CA ASP A 192 16.71 6.58 -28.22
C ASP A 192 17.54 7.67 -28.91
N CYS A 193 17.62 8.84 -28.30
CA CYS A 193 18.53 9.92 -28.64
C CYS A 193 18.76 10.73 -27.37
N CYS A 194 19.70 11.67 -27.42
CA CYS A 194 19.63 12.81 -26.51
C CYS A 194 19.87 12.48 -25.02
N VAL A 195 20.54 11.35 -24.74
CA VAL A 195 20.93 10.86 -23.40
C VAL A 195 21.63 11.96 -22.59
N ASN A 196 22.47 12.75 -23.26
CA ASN A 196 23.30 13.79 -22.65
C ASN A 196 22.50 14.97 -22.06
N ARG A 197 21.20 15.12 -22.34
CA ARG A 197 20.39 16.22 -21.79
C ARG A 197 20.19 16.15 -20.27
N LEU A 198 20.36 14.96 -19.69
CA LEU A 198 20.37 14.76 -18.24
C LEU A 198 21.81 14.69 -17.69
N SER A 199 22.76 15.45 -18.26
CA SER A 199 24.16 15.43 -17.82
C SER A 199 24.42 16.28 -16.58
N ASN A 200 23.64 17.33 -16.32
CA ASN A 200 23.87 18.23 -15.19
C ASN A 200 22.57 18.47 -14.41
N TYR A 201 22.39 17.72 -13.32
CA TYR A 201 21.12 17.69 -12.59
C TYR A 201 21.30 17.45 -11.09
N GLN A 202 20.31 17.87 -10.32
CA GLN A 202 20.19 17.70 -8.90
C GLN A 202 19.05 16.74 -8.56
N VAL A 203 19.28 15.93 -7.52
CA VAL A 203 18.25 15.07 -6.93
C VAL A 203 18.02 15.49 -5.48
N SER A 204 16.76 15.80 -5.17
CA SER A 204 16.36 16.32 -3.86
C SER A 204 15.21 15.52 -3.27
N ILE A 205 15.21 15.40 -1.93
CA ILE A 205 14.14 14.81 -1.13
C ILE A 205 13.63 15.88 -0.15
N SER A 206 12.32 16.07 -0.08
CA SER A 206 11.70 17.04 0.82
C SER A 206 10.39 16.53 1.44
N ASN A 207 10.01 17.13 2.56
CA ASN A 207 8.66 16.99 3.12
C ASN A 207 7.69 18.07 2.60
N LYS A 208 8.18 19.07 1.87
CA LYS A 208 7.39 20.16 1.30
C LYS A 208 7.41 20.12 -0.23
N ALA A 209 6.28 20.42 -0.86
CA ALA A 209 6.14 20.41 -2.31
C ALA A 209 6.94 21.52 -3.01
N ASP A 210 7.25 22.60 -2.30
CA ASP A 210 8.02 23.74 -2.82
C ASP A 210 9.54 23.53 -2.79
N PHE A 211 10.02 22.50 -2.07
CA PHE A 211 11.44 22.24 -1.88
C PHE A 211 12.19 23.43 -1.23
N SER A 212 11.50 24.20 -0.37
CA SER A 212 12.11 25.26 0.46
C SER A 212 13.07 24.70 1.52
N THR A 213 12.91 23.41 1.87
CA THR A 213 13.81 22.65 2.73
C THR A 213 14.05 21.27 2.15
N HIS A 214 15.18 20.64 2.47
CA HIS A 214 15.57 19.34 1.95
C HIS A 214 16.09 18.43 3.07
N THR A 215 15.71 17.15 3.02
CA THR A 215 16.32 16.10 3.86
C THR A 215 17.47 15.39 3.15
N TYR A 216 17.57 15.57 1.84
CA TYR A 216 18.65 15.13 0.98
C TYR A 216 18.71 16.00 -0.26
N GLN A 217 19.92 16.29 -0.73
CA GLN A 217 20.20 17.03 -1.94
C GLN A 217 21.59 16.63 -2.44
N GLN A 218 21.70 16.28 -3.72
CA GLN A 218 22.99 15.98 -4.35
C GLN A 218 22.96 16.33 -5.85
N ASP A 219 24.06 16.92 -6.32
CA ASP A 219 24.29 17.25 -7.72
C ASP A 219 25.02 16.12 -8.45
N PHE A 220 24.69 15.95 -9.73
CA PHE A 220 25.21 14.93 -10.63
C PHE A 220 25.58 15.58 -11.96
N HIS A 221 26.81 15.32 -12.40
CA HIS A 221 27.39 15.91 -13.62
C HIS A 221 27.65 14.87 -14.73
N VAL A 222 26.96 13.73 -14.68
CA VAL A 222 27.06 12.66 -15.68
C VAL A 222 25.67 12.10 -15.97
N ALA A 223 25.35 11.97 -17.26
CA ALA A 223 24.07 11.45 -17.71
C ALA A 223 23.87 9.97 -17.32
N PRO A 224 22.71 9.59 -16.75
CA PRO A 224 22.39 8.19 -16.56
C PRO A 224 22.28 7.46 -17.91
N ASN A 225 22.96 6.33 -18.07
CA ASN A 225 22.89 5.53 -19.30
C ASN A 225 22.93 4.01 -19.01
N PRO A 226 21.82 3.27 -19.13
CA PRO A 226 20.45 3.79 -19.24
C PRO A 226 19.92 4.32 -17.90
N ARG A 227 20.58 4.04 -16.77
CA ARG A 227 20.09 4.41 -15.43
C ARG A 227 21.18 4.82 -14.46
N LYS A 228 20.79 5.57 -13.42
CA LYS A 228 21.62 5.93 -12.26
C LYS A 228 20.93 5.41 -11.01
N ILE A 229 21.70 4.75 -10.16
CA ILE A 229 21.27 4.31 -8.84
C ILE A 229 21.89 5.24 -7.81
N ILE A 230 21.06 5.84 -6.98
CA ILE A 230 21.46 6.68 -5.86
C ILE A 230 21.12 5.90 -4.59
N GLN A 231 22.16 5.46 -3.89
CA GLN A 231 22.02 4.81 -2.59
C GLN A 231 22.00 5.88 -1.51
N LEU A 232 21.00 5.82 -0.63
CA LEU A 232 20.93 6.67 0.55
C LEU A 232 21.55 5.89 1.74
N ASP A 233 21.97 6.60 2.79
CA ASP A 233 22.63 6.00 3.95
C ASP A 233 21.85 4.81 4.57
N ALA A 234 22.50 4.02 5.43
CA ALA A 234 21.91 2.81 6.01
C ALA A 234 20.55 3.08 6.73
N SER A 235 20.38 4.28 7.30
CA SER A 235 19.12 4.76 7.91
C SER A 235 18.03 5.14 6.90
N GLY A 236 18.38 5.47 5.66
CA GLY A 236 17.50 6.06 4.66
C GLY A 236 17.22 7.53 4.94
N LYS A 237 16.60 8.22 3.98
CA LYS A 237 16.16 9.61 4.12
C LYS A 237 14.64 9.69 4.17
N GLN A 238 14.13 10.46 5.12
CA GLN A 238 12.70 10.71 5.27
C GLN A 238 12.24 11.77 4.26
N GLY A 239 11.17 11.52 3.52
CA GLY A 239 10.62 12.49 2.56
C GLY A 239 9.25 12.12 2.01
N ARG A 240 8.45 13.12 1.65
CA ARG A 240 7.18 12.96 0.90
C ARG A 240 7.36 13.21 -0.60
N TYR A 241 8.28 14.09 -0.97
CA TYR A 241 8.51 14.51 -2.34
C TYR A 241 9.92 14.16 -2.78
N VAL A 242 10.05 13.73 -4.03
CA VAL A 242 11.34 13.56 -4.72
C VAL A 242 11.32 14.42 -5.98
N ARG A 243 12.37 15.20 -6.20
CA ARG A 243 12.54 16.08 -7.38
C ARG A 243 13.84 15.77 -8.10
N ILE A 244 13.76 15.73 -9.42
CA ILE A 244 14.89 15.74 -10.35
C ILE A 244 14.85 17.08 -11.08
N GLN A 245 15.93 17.86 -10.99
CA GLN A 245 15.98 19.22 -11.54
C GLN A 245 17.28 19.43 -12.30
N LEU A 246 17.23 19.98 -13.51
CA LEU A 246 18.44 20.39 -14.21
C LEU A 246 19.10 21.57 -13.49
N LEU A 247 20.43 21.63 -13.52
CA LEU A 247 21.18 22.80 -13.05
C LEU A 247 21.36 23.84 -14.16
N ASP A 248 21.25 23.42 -15.42
CA ASP A 248 21.38 24.25 -16.61
C ASP A 248 20.05 24.49 -17.33
N LYS A 249 20.12 25.20 -18.46
CA LYS A 249 19.01 25.36 -19.41
C LYS A 249 19.06 24.28 -20.47
N ASP A 250 18.15 23.31 -20.38
CA ASP A 250 17.94 22.27 -21.41
C ASP A 250 16.51 21.69 -21.26
N TYR A 251 16.19 20.66 -22.05
CA TYR A 251 14.99 19.84 -21.90
C TYR A 251 15.23 18.69 -20.91
N LEU A 252 14.40 18.58 -19.87
CA LEU A 252 14.38 17.42 -18.99
C LEU A 252 13.51 16.31 -19.60
N SER A 253 14.05 15.11 -19.73
CA SER A 253 13.31 13.91 -20.17
C SER A 253 13.70 12.72 -19.29
N LEU A 254 12.71 12.05 -18.71
CA LEU A 254 12.90 10.91 -17.81
C LEU A 254 12.05 9.74 -18.29
N ALA A 255 12.63 8.54 -18.30
CA ALA A 255 11.90 7.33 -18.64
C ALA A 255 11.11 6.79 -17.45
N GLU A 256 11.78 6.65 -16.30
CA GLU A 256 11.17 6.17 -15.06
C GLU A 256 12.00 6.67 -13.87
N VAL A 257 11.35 7.05 -12.79
CA VAL A 257 11.97 7.39 -11.50
C VAL A 257 11.37 6.48 -10.44
N GLN A 258 12.17 5.50 -10.01
CA GLN A 258 11.79 4.58 -8.94
C GLN A 258 12.28 5.11 -7.61
N VAL A 259 11.37 5.29 -6.66
CA VAL A 259 11.69 5.72 -5.30
C VAL A 259 11.51 4.53 -4.37
N MET A 260 12.63 3.91 -4.01
CA MET A 260 12.66 2.67 -3.24
C MET A 260 12.65 3.01 -1.75
N GLY A 261 11.58 2.63 -1.04
CA GLY A 261 11.52 2.77 0.41
C GLY A 261 10.56 1.79 1.10
N VAL A 262 10.50 1.84 2.43
CA VAL A 262 9.58 1.01 3.24
C VAL A 262 8.38 1.84 3.71
N ASP A 263 7.18 1.27 3.63
CA ASP A 263 5.97 1.84 4.22
C ASP A 263 5.91 1.41 5.71
N PRO A 264 5.92 2.32 6.69
CA PRO A 264 6.10 1.95 8.10
C PRO A 264 4.99 1.09 8.74
N LEU A 265 3.84 0.92 8.07
CA LEU A 265 2.74 0.07 8.58
C LEU A 265 1.87 -0.47 7.44
N HIS A 266 1.89 -1.80 7.26
CA HIS A 266 0.97 -2.53 6.39
C HIS A 266 -0.22 -3.06 7.21
N PHE A 267 -1.38 -2.40 7.11
CA PHE A 267 -2.64 -2.92 7.66
C PHE A 267 -3.18 -4.05 6.77
N SER A 268 -4.08 -4.89 7.30
CA SER A 268 -4.78 -5.91 6.51
C SER A 268 -5.32 -5.35 5.20
N GLU A 269 -4.88 -5.89 4.05
CA GLU A 269 -5.60 -5.74 2.80
C GLU A 269 -6.90 -6.54 2.90
N VAL A 270 -7.98 -5.87 3.26
CA VAL A 270 -9.30 -6.49 3.17
C VAL A 270 -9.63 -6.64 1.69
N ASP A 271 -9.37 -7.83 1.14
CA ASP A 271 -9.96 -8.25 -0.15
C ASP A 271 -11.40 -8.75 0.08
N TYR A 272 -12.18 -7.96 0.85
CA TYR A 272 -13.63 -8.06 0.83
C TYR A 272 -14.07 -7.63 -0.57
N SER A 273 -14.19 -8.65 -1.40
CA SER A 273 -14.67 -8.63 -2.75
C SER A 273 -13.80 -7.87 -3.77
N SER A 274 -12.84 -8.62 -4.33
CA SER A 274 -12.44 -8.58 -5.76
C SER A 274 -13.55 -8.35 -6.82
N ALA A 275 -14.84 -8.31 -6.45
CA ALA A 275 -16.03 -8.03 -7.28
C ALA A 275 -16.89 -6.84 -6.83
N GLN A 276 -16.69 -6.28 -5.63
CA GLN A 276 -17.30 -5.03 -5.14
C GLN A 276 -16.38 -3.89 -5.56
N ASN A 277 -16.35 -3.68 -6.87
CA ASN A 277 -15.84 -2.49 -7.54
C ASN A 277 -14.78 -1.69 -6.75
N ASP A 278 -13.58 -2.25 -6.66
CA ASP A 278 -12.34 -1.50 -6.43
C ASP A 278 -12.41 -0.24 -7.32
N PHE A 279 -12.61 0.94 -6.72
CA PHE A 279 -12.85 2.27 -7.35
C PHE A 279 -14.30 2.66 -7.71
N GLY A 280 -15.30 2.43 -6.84
CA GLY A 280 -16.63 3.03 -7.02
C GLY A 280 -17.74 2.69 -6.03
N GLY A 281 -17.60 1.69 -5.14
CA GLY A 281 -18.50 1.40 -4.02
C GLY A 281 -18.92 -0.08 -3.95
N VAL A 282 -19.44 -0.61 -2.84
CA VAL A 282 -19.99 0.01 -1.63
C VAL A 282 -18.91 0.51 -0.65
N ASN A 283 -19.11 1.71 -0.11
CA ASN A 283 -18.31 2.47 0.87
C ASN A 283 -17.08 3.28 0.42
N ASN A 284 -16.51 3.16 -0.80
CA ASN A 284 -15.48 4.05 -1.46
C ASN A 284 -14.29 4.65 -0.67
N ALA A 285 -14.22 4.47 0.65
CA ALA A 285 -13.11 4.72 1.51
C ALA A 285 -12.48 3.36 1.82
N PRO A 286 -11.15 3.30 1.92
CA PRO A 286 -10.51 2.03 2.07
C PRO A 286 -10.71 1.53 3.52
N ASN A 287 -11.57 0.52 3.67
CA ASN A 287 -11.82 -0.18 4.92
C ASN A 287 -10.87 -1.38 4.96
N TYR A 288 -10.01 -1.41 5.97
CA TYR A 288 -8.87 -2.31 6.06
C TYR A 288 -8.99 -3.25 7.26
N ALA A 289 -10.20 -3.50 7.76
CA ALA A 289 -10.43 -4.45 8.85
C ALA A 289 -11.67 -5.32 8.63
N ASN A 290 -11.81 -6.38 9.44
CA ASN A 290 -13.10 -7.05 9.56
C ASN A 290 -14.11 -6.12 10.29
N MET A 291 -15.37 -6.51 10.48
CA MET A 291 -16.37 -5.55 10.97
C MET A 291 -16.03 -4.90 12.31
N THR A 292 -15.32 -5.58 13.21
CA THR A 292 -15.17 -5.16 14.62
C THR A 292 -13.76 -5.33 15.20
N ALA A 293 -12.77 -5.70 14.39
CA ALA A 293 -11.39 -5.90 14.82
C ALA A 293 -10.40 -5.54 13.71
N PHE A 294 -9.20 -5.15 14.12
CA PHE A 294 -8.09 -4.81 13.24
C PHE A 294 -6.95 -5.82 13.38
N ALA A 295 -6.17 -5.91 12.30
CA ALA A 295 -4.90 -6.59 12.27
C ALA A 295 -3.93 -5.83 11.36
N ALA A 296 -2.69 -5.64 11.81
CA ALA A 296 -1.64 -4.93 11.06
C ALA A 296 -0.27 -5.54 11.34
N PHE A 297 0.67 -5.42 10.41
CA PHE A 297 2.05 -5.84 10.65
C PHE A 297 2.80 -4.84 11.54
N LYS A 298 3.67 -5.32 12.43
CA LYS A 298 4.60 -4.47 13.21
C LYS A 298 6.01 -4.55 12.61
N ASP A 299 6.67 -3.41 12.56
CA ASP A 299 8.05 -3.28 12.08
C ASP A 299 9.11 -3.71 13.12
N ASP A 300 8.75 -3.80 14.41
CA ASP A 300 9.69 -3.92 15.53
C ASP A 300 10.30 -5.33 15.77
N ARG A 301 10.07 -6.27 14.86
CA ARG A 301 10.62 -7.66 14.88
C ARG A 301 10.28 -8.50 16.13
N SER A 302 9.44 -8.01 17.06
CA SER A 302 9.11 -8.71 18.31
C SER A 302 7.87 -9.61 18.19
N ILE A 303 6.79 -9.08 17.61
CA ILE A 303 5.58 -9.79 17.22
C ILE A 303 5.17 -9.22 15.86
N PRO A 304 5.20 -10.00 14.78
CA PRO A 304 5.04 -9.45 13.43
C PRO A 304 3.65 -8.90 13.17
N ILE A 305 2.63 -9.25 13.98
CA ILE A 305 1.23 -8.81 13.78
C ILE A 305 0.64 -8.25 15.07
N MET A 306 0.12 -7.04 14.99
CA MET A 306 -0.69 -6.38 16.01
C MET A 306 -2.17 -6.59 15.73
N THR A 307 -2.96 -6.97 16.74
CA THR A 307 -4.43 -7.09 16.66
C THR A 307 -5.08 -6.33 17.80
N TRP A 308 -6.20 -5.66 17.54
CA TRP A 308 -7.03 -5.02 18.56
C TRP A 308 -8.51 -5.01 18.14
N GLY A 309 -9.41 -4.77 19.09
CA GLY A 309 -10.87 -4.80 18.89
C GLY A 309 -11.51 -6.10 19.38
N SER A 310 -12.65 -6.47 18.79
CA SER A 310 -13.49 -7.56 19.29
C SER A 310 -12.76 -8.90 19.34
N ILE A 311 -12.77 -9.54 20.52
CA ILE A 311 -12.11 -10.84 20.75
C ILE A 311 -12.68 -11.91 19.82
N THR A 312 -14.00 -11.95 19.65
CA THR A 312 -14.69 -12.96 18.81
C THR A 312 -14.34 -12.81 17.34
N SER A 313 -13.91 -11.61 16.92
CA SER A 313 -13.48 -11.31 15.56
C SER A 313 -11.95 -11.28 15.40
N GLY A 314 -11.18 -11.81 16.36
CA GLY A 314 -9.73 -11.95 16.25
C GLY A 314 -8.91 -10.76 16.76
N GLY A 315 -9.52 -9.85 17.54
CA GLY A 315 -8.87 -8.63 18.04
C GLY A 315 -7.95 -8.76 19.25
N LYS A 316 -7.64 -9.96 19.77
CA LYS A 316 -6.83 -10.11 21.01
C LYS A 316 -5.63 -11.06 20.89
N LYS A 317 -5.54 -11.88 19.84
CA LYS A 317 -4.47 -12.86 19.71
C LYS A 317 -4.21 -13.20 18.24
N ALA A 318 -3.23 -12.52 17.65
CA ALA A 318 -2.63 -12.94 16.39
C ALA A 318 -1.95 -14.32 16.54
N PRO A 319 -1.76 -15.08 15.46
CA PRO A 319 -0.92 -16.27 15.47
C PRO A 319 0.48 -15.93 16.00
N ALA A 320 1.02 -16.77 16.88
CA ALA A 320 2.32 -16.55 17.52
C ALA A 320 3.52 -16.84 16.60
N SER A 321 3.32 -17.12 15.31
CA SER A 321 4.42 -17.54 14.46
C SER A 321 5.32 -16.33 14.10
N ILE A 322 6.59 -16.43 14.51
CA ILE A 322 7.65 -15.40 14.36
C ILE A 322 8.22 -15.40 12.93
N ASP A 323 7.67 -16.23 12.04
CA ASP A 323 8.22 -16.47 10.71
C ASP A 323 8.12 -15.20 9.85
N LEU A 324 9.27 -14.56 9.59
CA LEU A 324 9.46 -13.25 8.95
C LEU A 324 9.00 -13.17 7.48
N GLY A 325 8.21 -14.13 7.01
CA GLY A 325 7.81 -14.29 5.62
C GLY A 325 6.39 -13.83 5.31
N TYR A 326 5.77 -12.91 6.04
CA TYR A 326 4.40 -12.50 5.72
C TYR A 326 4.32 -11.55 4.55
N THR A 327 3.44 -11.84 3.59
CA THR A 327 3.30 -11.01 2.38
C THR A 327 2.02 -10.21 2.39
N LYS A 328 0.90 -10.82 2.79
CA LYS A 328 -0.43 -10.20 2.74
C LYS A 328 -1.32 -10.72 3.85
N LEU A 329 -2.18 -9.83 4.33
CA LEU A 329 -3.15 -10.11 5.37
C LEU A 329 -4.55 -9.80 4.82
N TYR A 330 -5.47 -10.74 4.97
CA TYR A 330 -6.83 -10.74 4.44
C TYR A 330 -7.84 -10.87 5.57
N SER A 331 -9.09 -10.46 5.33
CA SER A 331 -10.18 -10.66 6.27
C SER A 331 -11.52 -10.94 5.58
N ASN A 332 -12.48 -11.39 6.37
CA ASN A 332 -13.91 -11.30 6.06
C ASN A 332 -14.64 -10.57 7.21
N LYS A 333 -15.95 -10.77 7.43
CA LYS A 333 -16.66 -10.02 8.48
C LYS A 333 -16.16 -10.26 9.91
N ALA A 334 -15.59 -11.42 10.23
CA ALA A 334 -15.21 -11.77 11.60
C ALA A 334 -13.96 -12.68 11.73
N ALA A 335 -13.22 -12.90 10.65
CA ALA A 335 -12.01 -13.72 10.65
C ALA A 335 -10.91 -13.08 9.80
N PHE A 336 -9.67 -13.47 10.09
CA PHE A 336 -8.48 -13.07 9.36
C PHE A 336 -7.76 -14.29 8.77
N ALA A 337 -7.07 -14.06 7.65
CA ALA A 337 -6.21 -15.03 7.00
C ALA A 337 -4.92 -14.34 6.54
N ILE A 338 -3.77 -14.94 6.83
CA ILE A 338 -2.48 -14.46 6.37
C ILE A 338 -1.96 -15.38 5.28
N LEU A 339 -1.41 -14.77 4.22
CA LEU A 339 -0.63 -15.46 3.21
C LEU A 339 0.86 -15.24 3.47
N LYS A 340 1.58 -16.33 3.74
CA LYS A 340 3.05 -16.32 3.87
C LYS A 340 3.73 -16.34 2.48
N ALA A 341 5.00 -15.99 2.42
CA ALA A 341 5.82 -15.88 1.21
C ALA A 341 6.01 -17.23 0.50
N ASN A 342 6.11 -18.31 1.29
CA ASN A 342 6.08 -19.67 0.77
C ASN A 342 4.69 -20.10 0.22
N GLY A 343 3.69 -19.21 0.33
CA GLY A 343 2.31 -19.44 -0.08
C GLY A 343 1.51 -20.36 0.83
N SER A 344 1.89 -20.56 2.11
CA SER A 344 1.04 -21.20 3.12
C SER A 344 0.09 -20.20 3.79
N ILE A 345 -0.98 -20.68 4.41
CA ILE A 345 -2.03 -19.84 4.99
C ILE A 345 -2.20 -20.13 6.49
N GLU A 346 -2.29 -19.07 7.29
CA GLU A 346 -2.70 -19.13 8.70
C GLU A 346 -3.96 -18.29 8.91
N THR A 347 -4.83 -18.70 9.84
CA THR A 347 -6.11 -18.03 10.09
C THR A 347 -6.39 -17.89 11.58
N TRP A 348 -7.15 -16.87 11.97
CA TRP A 348 -7.66 -16.69 13.33
C TRP A 348 -8.96 -15.86 13.32
N GLY A 349 -9.61 -15.76 14.48
CA GLY A 349 -10.90 -15.10 14.66
C GLY A 349 -12.05 -16.10 14.71
N HIS A 350 -13.24 -15.70 14.25
CA HIS A 350 -14.44 -16.52 14.42
C HIS A 350 -14.38 -17.81 13.58
N SER A 351 -14.51 -18.96 14.24
CA SER A 351 -14.36 -20.28 13.62
C SER A 351 -15.34 -20.53 12.46
N TYR A 352 -16.63 -20.22 12.66
CA TYR A 352 -17.68 -20.32 11.62
C TYR A 352 -17.43 -19.44 10.38
N PHE A 353 -16.56 -18.44 10.48
CA PHE A 353 -16.19 -17.53 9.39
C PHE A 353 -14.85 -17.95 8.74
N GLY A 354 -14.30 -19.12 9.07
CA GLY A 354 -12.99 -19.55 8.55
C GLY A 354 -11.80 -18.95 9.31
N GLY A 355 -12.01 -18.54 10.57
CA GLY A 355 -10.94 -18.25 11.52
C GLY A 355 -10.18 -19.49 12.01
N LYS A 356 -10.52 -20.67 11.51
CA LYS A 356 -9.83 -21.94 11.68
C LYS A 356 -9.87 -22.73 10.37
N ASP A 357 -9.20 -23.88 10.37
CA ASP A 357 -9.24 -24.86 9.27
C ASP A 357 -8.67 -24.31 7.94
N ALA A 358 -7.60 -23.50 8.04
CA ALA A 358 -6.85 -23.03 6.89
C ALA A 358 -6.38 -24.22 6.02
N PRO A 359 -6.41 -24.10 4.69
CA PRO A 359 -6.06 -25.21 3.82
C PRO A 359 -4.57 -25.52 3.92
N ALA A 360 -4.25 -26.81 4.08
CA ALA A 360 -2.87 -27.27 4.10
C ALA A 360 -2.15 -27.02 2.76
N GLY A 361 -0.82 -26.97 2.83
CA GLY A 361 0.08 -26.85 1.68
C GLY A 361 0.58 -25.43 1.42
N ARG A 362 1.35 -25.31 0.33
CA ARG A 362 2.08 -24.10 -0.09
C ARG A 362 1.70 -23.66 -1.51
N GLY A 363 2.22 -22.51 -1.94
CA GLY A 363 2.05 -21.98 -3.30
C GLY A 363 0.71 -21.31 -3.59
N TYR A 364 -0.07 -20.95 -2.56
CA TYR A 364 -1.17 -20.00 -2.73
C TYR A 364 -0.60 -18.62 -3.03
N THR A 365 -1.23 -17.89 -3.95
CA THR A 365 -0.77 -16.56 -4.38
C THR A 365 -1.75 -15.46 -4.00
N LYS A 366 -3.02 -15.82 -3.75
CA LYS A 366 -4.05 -14.86 -3.38
C LYS A 366 -5.19 -15.51 -2.60
N ILE A 367 -5.76 -14.78 -1.64
CA ILE A 367 -6.95 -15.17 -0.87
C ILE A 367 -8.09 -14.20 -1.23
N TYR A 368 -9.30 -14.72 -1.29
CA TYR A 368 -10.55 -14.01 -1.53
C TYR A 368 -11.55 -14.39 -0.45
N SER A 369 -12.53 -13.52 -0.15
CA SER A 369 -13.54 -13.81 0.86
C SER A 369 -14.96 -13.48 0.41
N THR A 370 -15.93 -14.21 0.97
CA THR A 370 -17.32 -13.76 1.14
C THR A 370 -17.48 -13.17 2.54
N ASP A 371 -18.71 -12.90 3.00
CA ASP A 371 -18.93 -12.48 4.40
C ASP A 371 -18.37 -13.47 5.41
N ARG A 372 -18.41 -14.78 5.09
CA ARG A 372 -18.23 -15.88 6.08
C ARG A 372 -17.34 -17.02 5.61
N ALA A 373 -16.69 -16.90 4.46
CA ALA A 373 -15.84 -17.94 3.91
C ALA A 373 -14.65 -17.35 3.14
N PHE A 374 -13.64 -18.17 2.92
CA PHE A 374 -12.45 -17.82 2.15
C PHE A 374 -12.25 -18.78 0.97
N ALA A 375 -11.56 -18.28 -0.05
CA ALA A 375 -11.09 -19.03 -1.22
C ALA A 375 -9.64 -18.62 -1.53
N ALA A 376 -8.72 -19.58 -1.58
CA ALA A 376 -7.33 -19.37 -1.95
C ALA A 376 -7.05 -19.88 -3.36
N LEU A 377 -6.37 -19.06 -4.16
CA LEU A 377 -5.96 -19.34 -5.53
C LEU A 377 -4.45 -19.62 -5.57
N LYS A 378 -4.04 -20.66 -6.31
CA LYS A 378 -2.62 -20.93 -6.62
C LYS A 378 -2.24 -20.38 -8.00
N ALA A 379 -0.93 -20.23 -8.24
CA ALA A 379 -0.39 -19.80 -9.55
C ALA A 379 -0.81 -20.71 -10.72
N ASN A 380 -0.94 -22.02 -10.45
CA ASN A 380 -1.45 -22.98 -11.43
C ASN A 380 -2.97 -22.90 -11.66
N GLY A 381 -3.65 -21.93 -11.05
CA GLY A 381 -5.08 -21.70 -11.20
C GLY A 381 -5.98 -22.70 -10.49
N SER A 382 -5.48 -23.46 -9.50
CA SER A 382 -6.30 -24.29 -8.61
C SER A 382 -6.83 -23.51 -7.41
N ILE A 383 -7.99 -23.92 -6.88
CA ILE A 383 -8.71 -23.22 -5.82
C ILE A 383 -8.94 -24.15 -4.63
N LYS A 384 -8.71 -23.65 -3.41
CA LYS A 384 -9.14 -24.26 -2.15
C LYS A 384 -10.02 -23.29 -1.37
N VAL A 385 -10.98 -23.80 -0.60
CA VAL A 385 -11.96 -22.99 0.15
C VAL A 385 -12.10 -23.52 1.56
N TRP A 386 -12.49 -22.64 2.49
CA TRP A 386 -12.80 -22.99 3.88
C TRP A 386 -13.74 -21.95 4.50
N GLY A 387 -14.24 -22.24 5.71
CA GLY A 387 -15.23 -21.42 6.41
C GLY A 387 -16.67 -21.88 6.17
N ASN A 388 -17.63 -20.96 6.24
CA ASN A 388 -19.05 -21.31 6.21
C ASN A 388 -19.49 -22.02 4.92
N PRO A 389 -20.04 -23.25 4.99
CA PRO A 389 -20.47 -23.99 3.79
C PRO A 389 -21.52 -23.24 2.95
N ASN A 390 -22.49 -22.60 3.61
CA ASN A 390 -23.57 -21.83 2.98
C ASN A 390 -23.10 -20.50 2.37
N SER A 391 -21.81 -20.15 2.52
CA SER A 391 -21.20 -18.94 1.96
C SER A 391 -20.04 -19.26 1.01
N GLY A 392 -19.95 -20.51 0.53
CA GLY A 392 -18.92 -20.94 -0.41
C GLY A 392 -17.64 -21.49 0.23
N GLY A 393 -17.67 -21.80 1.53
CA GLY A 393 -16.56 -22.45 2.23
C GLY A 393 -16.34 -23.92 1.89
N VAL A 394 -17.18 -24.49 1.02
CA VAL A 394 -17.07 -25.87 0.49
C VAL A 394 -17.36 -25.89 -1.01
N ASN A 395 -17.09 -27.01 -1.67
CA ASN A 395 -17.42 -27.27 -3.07
C ASN A 395 -16.75 -26.31 -4.07
N ALA A 396 -15.45 -26.02 -3.86
CA ALA A 396 -14.64 -25.29 -4.83
C ALA A 396 -14.65 -26.02 -6.20
N PRO A 397 -14.65 -25.27 -7.32
CA PRO A 397 -14.65 -25.88 -8.64
C PRO A 397 -13.31 -26.58 -8.94
N ALA A 398 -13.37 -27.78 -9.52
CA ALA A 398 -12.19 -28.54 -9.92
C ALA A 398 -11.50 -27.92 -11.16
N GLY A 399 -10.16 -28.03 -11.22
CA GLY A 399 -9.34 -27.63 -12.37
C GLY A 399 -8.15 -26.72 -12.02
N LYS A 400 -7.36 -26.37 -13.04
CA LYS A 400 -6.11 -25.59 -12.97
C LYS A 400 -6.05 -24.47 -14.01
N ARG A 401 -7.11 -23.66 -14.11
CA ARG A 401 -7.29 -22.69 -15.21
C ARG A 401 -7.90 -21.35 -14.79
N TYR A 402 -8.11 -21.17 -13.49
CA TYR A 402 -8.72 -19.97 -12.95
C TYR A 402 -7.65 -18.89 -12.77
N THR A 403 -7.94 -17.68 -13.23
CA THR A 403 -7.04 -16.54 -13.18
C THR A 403 -7.46 -15.54 -12.13
N LYS A 404 -8.76 -15.51 -11.78
CA LYS A 404 -9.30 -14.59 -10.78
C LYS A 404 -10.58 -15.15 -10.16
N ILE A 405 -10.76 -14.93 -8.87
CA ILE A 405 -12.01 -15.18 -8.14
C ILE A 405 -12.69 -13.84 -7.88
N TYR A 406 -14.01 -13.87 -7.82
CA TYR A 406 -14.94 -12.78 -7.54
C TYR A 406 -15.94 -13.28 -6.49
N SER A 407 -16.49 -12.41 -5.64
CA SER A 407 -17.40 -12.82 -4.56
C SER A 407 -18.48 -11.78 -4.25
N ASN A 408 -19.61 -12.25 -3.72
CA ASN A 408 -20.57 -11.42 -3.01
C ASN A 408 -20.71 -11.90 -1.56
N ARG A 409 -21.77 -11.52 -0.83
CA ARG A 409 -21.90 -11.89 0.59
C ARG A 409 -21.88 -13.40 0.84
N ARG A 410 -22.33 -14.25 -0.10
CA ARG A 410 -22.48 -15.71 0.14
C ARG A 410 -22.11 -16.63 -1.04
N ALA A 411 -21.58 -16.08 -2.13
CA ALA A 411 -21.22 -16.87 -3.30
C ALA A 411 -19.94 -16.36 -3.95
N PHE A 412 -19.27 -17.26 -4.69
CA PHE A 412 -18.07 -16.96 -5.47
C PHE A 412 -18.29 -17.24 -6.96
N ALA A 413 -17.51 -16.56 -7.80
CA ALA A 413 -17.42 -16.75 -9.23
C ALA A 413 -15.94 -16.71 -9.68
N ALA A 414 -15.43 -17.78 -10.27
CA ALA A 414 -14.07 -17.86 -10.81
C ALA A 414 -14.06 -17.67 -12.33
N LEU A 415 -13.18 -16.78 -12.79
CA LEU A 415 -12.92 -16.49 -14.19
C LEU A 415 -11.70 -17.29 -14.67
N THR A 416 -11.77 -17.79 -15.90
CA THR A 416 -10.67 -18.51 -16.56
C THR A 416 -9.98 -17.65 -17.61
N ARG A 417 -8.79 -18.06 -18.09
CA ARG A 417 -8.03 -17.32 -19.13
C ARG A 417 -8.81 -17.09 -20.44
N ASN A 418 -9.68 -18.02 -20.81
CA ASN A 418 -10.55 -17.87 -21.99
C ASN A 418 -11.84 -17.08 -21.72
N GLY A 419 -12.00 -16.56 -20.51
CA GLY A 419 -13.15 -15.76 -20.11
C GLY A 419 -14.42 -16.58 -19.88
N SER A 420 -14.34 -17.87 -19.54
CA SER A 420 -15.48 -18.65 -19.03
C SER A 420 -15.58 -18.56 -17.50
N ILE A 421 -16.79 -18.75 -16.95
CA ILE A 421 -17.12 -18.53 -15.53
C ILE A 421 -17.58 -19.84 -14.87
N LYS A 422 -17.09 -20.10 -13.64
CA LYS A 422 -17.61 -21.13 -12.74
C LYS A 422 -18.02 -20.50 -11.42
N VAL A 423 -19.07 -21.00 -10.77
CA VAL A 423 -19.64 -20.42 -9.55
C VAL A 423 -19.86 -21.49 -8.50
N TRP A 424 -19.84 -21.10 -7.22
CA TRP A 424 -20.18 -21.95 -6.08
C TRP A 424 -20.64 -21.09 -4.89
N GLY A 425 -21.13 -21.75 -3.83
CA GLY A 425 -21.71 -21.10 -2.65
C GLY A 425 -23.24 -21.03 -2.73
N ASN A 426 -23.85 -20.04 -2.06
CA ASN A 426 -25.31 -20.00 -1.92
C ASN A 426 -26.02 -19.87 -3.29
N PRO A 427 -26.92 -20.79 -3.64
CA PRO A 427 -27.61 -20.78 -4.93
C PRO A 427 -28.44 -19.51 -5.20
N HIS A 428 -29.06 -18.93 -4.18
CA HIS A 428 -29.87 -17.70 -4.32
C HIS A 428 -28.99 -16.45 -4.54
N PHE A 429 -27.73 -16.51 -4.11
CA PHE A 429 -26.74 -15.44 -4.27
C PHE A 429 -25.92 -15.60 -5.56
N GLY A 430 -26.31 -16.48 -6.48
CA GLY A 430 -25.56 -16.71 -7.71
C GLY A 430 -24.45 -17.76 -7.62
N GLY A 431 -24.46 -18.58 -6.57
CA GLY A 431 -23.62 -19.80 -6.47
C GLY A 431 -24.02 -20.92 -7.44
N LYS A 432 -25.05 -20.69 -8.28
CA LYS A 432 -25.45 -21.55 -9.40
C LYS A 432 -25.84 -20.72 -10.63
N LYS A 433 -26.05 -21.40 -11.76
CA LYS A 433 -26.55 -20.80 -13.02
C LYS A 433 -25.64 -19.69 -13.57
N ALA A 434 -24.32 -19.88 -13.53
CA ALA A 434 -23.39 -19.01 -14.22
C ALA A 434 -23.75 -18.88 -15.71
N PRO A 435 -23.54 -17.70 -16.32
CA PRO A 435 -23.83 -17.51 -17.73
C PRO A 435 -22.92 -18.41 -18.58
N ARG A 436 -23.51 -19.03 -19.61
CA ARG A 436 -22.76 -19.83 -20.58
C ARG A 436 -21.93 -18.91 -21.49
N GLY A 437 -20.90 -19.47 -22.13
CA GLY A 437 -20.03 -18.76 -23.07
C GLY A 437 -18.63 -18.44 -22.54
N ARG A 438 -17.90 -17.65 -23.33
CA ARG A 438 -16.50 -17.26 -23.15
C ARG A 438 -16.35 -15.75 -23.41
N GLY A 439 -15.16 -15.19 -23.19
CA GLY A 439 -14.86 -13.78 -23.48
C GLY A 439 -15.38 -12.78 -22.45
N TYR A 440 -15.80 -13.24 -21.25
CA TYR A 440 -16.00 -12.37 -20.10
C TYR A 440 -14.64 -11.86 -19.61
N THR A 441 -14.54 -10.57 -19.34
CA THR A 441 -13.30 -9.90 -18.94
C THR A 441 -13.31 -9.49 -17.47
N LYS A 442 -14.50 -9.22 -16.91
CA LYS A 442 -14.66 -8.80 -15.51
C LYS A 442 -16.02 -9.19 -14.96
N ILE A 443 -16.09 -9.49 -13.66
CA ILE A 443 -17.32 -9.76 -12.93
C ILE A 443 -17.47 -8.71 -11.84
N TYR A 444 -18.71 -8.29 -11.61
CA TYR A 444 -19.13 -7.34 -10.60
C TYR A 444 -20.24 -7.97 -9.76
N SER A 445 -20.47 -7.47 -8.54
CA SER A 445 -21.52 -7.99 -7.68
C SER A 445 -22.27 -6.92 -6.88
N THR A 446 -23.55 -7.16 -6.62
CA THR A 446 -24.27 -6.61 -5.47
C THR A 446 -24.07 -7.56 -4.27
N ASP A 447 -24.80 -7.36 -3.18
CA ASP A 447 -24.73 -8.29 -2.04
C ASP A 447 -25.15 -9.73 -2.39
N SER A 448 -26.00 -9.90 -3.40
CA SER A 448 -26.60 -11.21 -3.72
C SER A 448 -26.78 -11.51 -5.22
N ALA A 449 -26.20 -10.71 -6.11
CA ALA A 449 -26.21 -10.97 -7.55
C ALA A 449 -24.87 -10.64 -8.19
N PHE A 450 -24.66 -11.12 -9.41
CA PHE A 450 -23.48 -10.87 -10.23
C PHE A 450 -23.83 -10.29 -11.59
N ALA A 451 -22.90 -9.52 -12.15
CA ALA A 451 -22.92 -8.99 -13.51
C ALA A 451 -21.54 -9.20 -14.17
N ALA A 452 -21.48 -9.92 -15.29
CA ALA A 452 -20.26 -10.13 -16.07
C ALA A 452 -20.23 -9.21 -17.30
N LEU A 453 -19.10 -8.53 -17.48
CA LEU A 453 -18.79 -7.69 -18.63
C LEU A 453 -17.95 -8.48 -19.64
N THR A 454 -18.26 -8.30 -20.92
CA THR A 454 -17.53 -8.89 -22.05
C THR A 454 -16.63 -7.87 -22.72
N ARG A 455 -15.70 -8.31 -23.58
CA ARG A 455 -14.78 -7.41 -24.32
C ARG A 455 -15.49 -6.37 -25.19
N ASN A 456 -16.64 -6.69 -25.77
CA ASN A 456 -17.44 -5.74 -26.56
C ASN A 456 -18.35 -4.82 -25.69
N GLY A 457 -18.22 -4.91 -24.37
CA GLY A 457 -19.00 -4.11 -23.43
C GLY A 457 -20.47 -4.54 -23.33
N SER A 458 -20.84 -5.79 -23.64
CA SER A 458 -22.15 -6.35 -23.30
C SER A 458 -22.15 -6.98 -21.90
N ILE A 459 -23.34 -7.05 -21.26
CA ILE A 459 -23.50 -7.45 -19.86
C ILE A 459 -24.40 -8.68 -19.73
N LYS A 460 -23.99 -9.66 -18.91
CA LYS A 460 -24.80 -10.81 -18.48
C LYS A 460 -24.92 -10.83 -16.96
N VAL A 461 -26.09 -11.17 -16.43
CA VAL A 461 -26.36 -11.14 -14.98
C VAL A 461 -26.92 -12.47 -14.49
N TRP A 462 -26.70 -12.79 -13.22
CA TRP A 462 -27.29 -13.94 -12.54
C TRP A 462 -27.32 -13.72 -11.01
N GLY A 463 -27.97 -14.62 -10.26
CA GLY A 463 -28.18 -14.50 -8.81
C GLY A 463 -29.56 -13.95 -8.46
N ASN A 464 -29.68 -13.26 -7.32
CA ASN A 464 -30.97 -12.79 -6.81
C ASN A 464 -31.63 -11.82 -7.80
N PRO A 465 -32.83 -12.14 -8.33
CA PRO A 465 -33.54 -11.30 -9.28
C PRO A 465 -33.87 -9.89 -8.76
N ASN A 466 -34.09 -9.74 -7.46
CA ASN A 466 -34.42 -8.46 -6.84
C ASN A 466 -33.18 -7.58 -6.62
N SER A 467 -31.99 -8.17 -6.62
CA SER A 467 -30.71 -7.47 -6.43
C SER A 467 -29.92 -7.29 -7.74
N GLY A 468 -30.61 -7.28 -8.89
CA GLY A 468 -29.99 -7.07 -10.20
C GLY A 468 -29.57 -8.34 -10.95
N GLY A 469 -29.90 -9.52 -10.43
CA GLY A 469 -29.65 -10.83 -11.08
C GLY A 469 -30.53 -11.13 -12.30
N LYS A 470 -31.39 -10.19 -12.71
CA LYS A 470 -32.18 -10.22 -13.96
C LYS A 470 -32.23 -8.84 -14.61
N LYS A 471 -32.71 -8.77 -15.85
CA LYS A 471 -32.96 -7.53 -16.60
C LYS A 471 -31.70 -6.68 -16.80
N ALA A 472 -30.58 -7.32 -17.16
CA ALA A 472 -29.38 -6.60 -17.62
C ALA A 472 -29.74 -5.63 -18.75
N PRO A 473 -29.09 -4.45 -18.81
CA PRO A 473 -29.33 -3.51 -19.88
C PRO A 473 -28.91 -4.10 -21.23
N ARG A 474 -29.72 -3.85 -22.27
CA ARG A 474 -29.40 -4.25 -23.64
C ARG A 474 -28.32 -3.33 -24.22
N GLY A 475 -27.63 -3.83 -25.26
CA GLY A 475 -26.60 -3.09 -25.99
C GLY A 475 -25.16 -3.48 -25.64
N ARG A 476 -24.23 -2.71 -26.22
CA ARG A 476 -22.77 -2.88 -26.13
C ARG A 476 -22.10 -1.56 -25.71
N GLY A 477 -20.78 -1.59 -25.53
CA GLY A 477 -19.98 -0.38 -25.23
C GLY A 477 -20.01 0.08 -23.77
N TYR A 478 -20.53 -0.72 -22.85
CA TYR A 478 -20.33 -0.47 -21.42
C TYR A 478 -18.87 -0.75 -21.06
N THR A 479 -18.25 0.19 -20.35
CA THR A 479 -16.83 0.11 -19.96
C THR A 479 -16.67 -0.26 -18.49
N LYS A 480 -17.65 0.07 -17.65
CA LYS A 480 -17.61 -0.22 -16.22
C LYS A 480 -19.01 -0.41 -15.62
N ILE A 481 -19.11 -1.25 -14.60
CA ILE A 481 -20.31 -1.47 -13.79
C ILE A 481 -20.02 -1.07 -12.35
N TYR A 482 -21.02 -0.51 -11.69
CA TYR A 482 -21.03 -0.08 -10.30
C TYR A 482 -22.21 -0.72 -9.60
N SER A 483 -22.15 -0.90 -8.28
CA SER A 483 -23.20 -1.55 -7.51
C SER A 483 -23.48 -0.86 -6.18
N THR A 484 -24.74 -0.90 -5.76
CA THR A 484 -25.17 -0.74 -4.36
C THR A 484 -25.36 -2.12 -3.73
N SER A 485 -25.91 -2.17 -2.52
CA SER A 485 -26.32 -3.43 -1.88
C SER A 485 -27.21 -4.31 -2.78
N SER A 486 -28.05 -3.71 -3.64
CA SER A 486 -29.05 -4.45 -4.44
C SER A 486 -29.35 -3.88 -5.82
N ALA A 487 -28.56 -2.95 -6.34
CA ALA A 487 -28.70 -2.45 -7.71
C ALA A 487 -27.35 -2.31 -8.41
N PHE A 488 -27.38 -2.25 -9.74
CA PHE A 488 -26.24 -1.97 -10.58
C PHE A 488 -26.45 -0.70 -11.41
N ALA A 489 -25.35 -0.04 -11.78
CA ALA A 489 -25.29 1.03 -12.75
C ALA A 489 -24.10 0.81 -13.71
N ALA A 490 -24.34 0.78 -15.01
CA ALA A 490 -23.32 0.62 -16.04
C ALA A 490 -23.04 1.96 -16.74
N LEU A 491 -21.75 2.25 -16.92
CA LEU A 491 -21.21 3.45 -17.56
C LEU A 491 -20.63 3.10 -18.93
N LYS A 492 -20.89 3.95 -19.93
CA LYS A 492 -20.27 3.89 -21.25
C LYS A 492 -19.14 4.92 -21.40
N ALA A 493 -18.32 4.78 -22.45
CA ALA A 493 -17.25 5.73 -22.76
C ALA A 493 -17.74 7.16 -23.04
N ASP A 494 -18.95 7.32 -23.60
CA ASP A 494 -19.59 8.64 -23.80
C ASP A 494 -20.17 9.24 -22.50
N GLY A 495 -19.99 8.53 -21.38
CA GLY A 495 -20.48 8.93 -20.07
C GLY A 495 -21.97 8.68 -19.85
N SER A 496 -22.69 7.99 -20.75
CA SER A 496 -24.09 7.62 -20.50
C SER A 496 -24.21 6.49 -19.47
N ILE A 497 -25.29 6.52 -18.67
CA ILE A 497 -25.52 5.61 -17.54
C ILE A 497 -26.82 4.81 -17.72
N LYS A 498 -26.78 3.51 -17.44
CA LYS A 498 -27.98 2.66 -17.30
C LYS A 498 -27.96 1.92 -15.96
N ALA A 499 -29.03 2.06 -15.17
CA ALA A 499 -29.19 1.37 -13.89
C ALA A 499 -30.27 0.27 -13.96
N TRP A 500 -30.10 -0.78 -13.15
CA TRP A 500 -31.07 -1.87 -12.99
C TRP A 500 -30.94 -2.53 -11.60
N GLY A 501 -31.94 -3.33 -11.22
CA GLY A 501 -32.00 -3.99 -9.91
C GLY A 501 -33.08 -3.38 -9.01
N ASN A 502 -32.86 -3.37 -7.69
CA ASN A 502 -33.83 -2.86 -6.73
C ASN A 502 -34.03 -1.34 -6.92
N LYS A 503 -35.28 -0.91 -7.14
CA LYS A 503 -35.61 0.52 -7.33
C LYS A 503 -35.26 1.37 -6.10
N TYR A 504 -35.42 0.81 -4.90
CA TYR A 504 -35.14 1.49 -3.62
C TYR A 504 -33.65 1.73 -3.37
N THR A 505 -32.76 1.03 -4.09
CA THR A 505 -31.31 1.15 -3.95
C THR A 505 -30.63 1.71 -5.21
N GLY A 506 -31.35 2.52 -6.00
CA GLY A 506 -30.79 3.18 -7.20
C GLY A 506 -30.90 2.38 -8.51
N GLY A 507 -31.64 1.27 -8.53
CA GLY A 507 -31.89 0.46 -9.74
C GLY A 507 -32.79 1.13 -10.78
N LYS A 508 -33.29 2.34 -10.51
CA LYS A 508 -34.02 3.22 -11.41
C LYS A 508 -33.60 4.68 -11.18
N GLY A 509 -33.89 5.57 -12.12
CA GLY A 509 -33.64 7.01 -11.98
C GLY A 509 -32.22 7.46 -12.32
N ALA A 510 -31.47 6.66 -13.09
CA ALA A 510 -30.18 7.08 -13.62
C ALA A 510 -30.34 8.37 -14.48
N PRO A 511 -29.37 9.31 -14.41
CA PRO A 511 -29.46 10.56 -15.14
C PRO A 511 -29.53 10.32 -16.67
N PRO A 512 -30.37 11.07 -17.40
CA PRO A 512 -30.55 10.89 -18.84
C PRO A 512 -29.42 11.51 -19.68
N ASP A 513 -28.68 12.46 -19.13
CA ASP A 513 -27.61 13.17 -19.80
C ASP A 513 -26.28 12.38 -19.82
N LYS A 514 -25.29 12.91 -20.55
CA LYS A 514 -23.98 12.28 -20.81
C LYS A 514 -22.82 13.04 -20.15
N GLY A 515 -21.59 12.54 -20.37
CA GLY A 515 -20.34 13.19 -19.92
C GLY A 515 -19.93 12.86 -18.48
N TYR A 516 -20.54 11.83 -17.86
CA TYR A 516 -20.08 11.32 -16.58
C TYR A 516 -18.80 10.51 -16.75
N ILE A 517 -17.81 10.77 -15.90
CA ILE A 517 -16.51 10.08 -15.94
C ILE A 517 -16.43 8.97 -14.88
N LYS A 518 -17.27 9.05 -13.83
CA LYS A 518 -17.25 8.09 -12.72
C LYS A 518 -18.57 8.05 -11.97
N ILE A 519 -18.92 6.87 -11.46
CA ILE A 519 -20.03 6.65 -10.55
C ILE A 519 -19.47 6.23 -9.18
N TYR A 520 -20.15 6.65 -8.13
CA TYR A 520 -19.90 6.36 -6.73
C TYR A 520 -21.19 5.79 -6.12
N SER A 521 -21.08 4.87 -5.16
CA SER A 521 -22.26 4.27 -4.53
C SER A 521 -22.14 4.15 -3.00
N ASN A 522 -23.30 4.08 -2.36
CA ASN A 522 -23.48 3.56 -1.01
C ASN A 522 -24.49 2.40 -1.05
N ASP A 523 -24.98 1.93 0.11
CA ASP A 523 -25.91 0.80 0.15
C ASP A 523 -27.26 1.11 -0.51
N PHE A 524 -27.63 2.38 -0.61
CA PHE A 524 -28.98 2.82 -0.99
C PHE A 524 -29.04 3.63 -2.27
N GLY A 525 -27.92 4.06 -2.84
CA GLY A 525 -27.95 4.97 -3.99
C GLY A 525 -26.62 5.17 -4.67
N PHE A 526 -26.66 5.97 -5.72
CA PHE A 526 -25.51 6.31 -6.54
C PHE A 526 -25.32 7.83 -6.67
N ALA A 527 -24.10 8.24 -6.98
CA ALA A 527 -23.71 9.59 -7.36
C ALA A 527 -22.72 9.53 -8.54
N ALA A 528 -22.97 10.27 -9.61
CA ALA A 528 -22.10 10.35 -10.78
C ALA A 528 -21.43 11.72 -10.87
N LEU A 529 -20.15 11.72 -11.24
CA LEU A 529 -19.27 12.88 -11.35
C LEU A 529 -18.91 13.12 -12.82
N LYS A 530 -18.96 14.38 -13.25
CA LYS A 530 -18.46 14.83 -14.56
C LYS A 530 -17.04 15.41 -14.46
N ALA A 531 -16.38 15.59 -15.60
CA ALA A 531 -15.03 16.17 -15.67
C ALA A 531 -14.96 17.61 -15.14
N ASP A 532 -16.03 18.40 -15.27
CA ASP A 532 -16.13 19.74 -14.69
C ASP A 532 -16.40 19.74 -13.17
N GLY A 533 -16.46 18.56 -12.57
CA GLY A 533 -16.72 18.35 -11.15
C GLY A 533 -18.18 18.48 -10.75
N SER A 534 -19.14 18.57 -11.68
CA SER A 534 -20.57 18.54 -11.34
C SER A 534 -21.05 17.15 -10.93
N ILE A 535 -22.02 17.07 -10.01
CA ILE A 535 -22.49 15.83 -9.40
C ILE A 535 -23.99 15.64 -9.62
N LYS A 536 -24.41 14.43 -10.00
CA LYS A 536 -25.81 13.98 -9.95
C LYS A 536 -25.95 12.73 -9.11
N ALA A 537 -26.83 12.74 -8.12
CA ALA A 537 -27.15 11.57 -7.31
C ALA A 537 -28.56 11.06 -7.57
N TRP A 538 -28.78 9.76 -7.42
CA TRP A 538 -30.09 9.14 -7.54
C TRP A 538 -30.29 7.99 -6.56
N THR A 539 -31.47 7.97 -5.94
CA THR A 539 -32.04 6.88 -5.16
C THR A 539 -33.54 7.12 -4.95
N ASP A 540 -34.30 6.05 -4.76
CA ASP A 540 -35.74 6.10 -4.50
C ASP A 540 -36.07 6.15 -3.00
N SER A 541 -35.12 5.82 -2.11
CA SER A 541 -35.31 5.96 -0.65
C SER A 541 -35.26 7.43 -0.25
N GLY A 542 -36.28 7.92 0.49
CA GLY A 542 -36.40 9.32 0.91
C GLY A 542 -35.18 9.93 1.64
N SER A 543 -34.23 9.11 2.10
CA SER A 543 -32.94 9.50 2.67
C SER A 543 -31.94 10.10 1.66
N GLY A 544 -32.03 9.78 0.36
CA GLY A 544 -31.15 10.35 -0.68
C GLY A 544 -31.84 11.28 -1.68
N ARG A 545 -33.12 11.63 -1.42
CA ARG A 545 -33.81 12.71 -2.14
C ARG A 545 -33.39 14.12 -1.72
N LYS A 546 -32.54 14.28 -0.69
CA LYS A 546 -31.91 15.57 -0.35
C LYS A 546 -30.67 15.79 -1.20
N ARG A 547 -30.89 16.62 -2.23
CA ARG A 547 -30.05 17.00 -3.37
C ARG A 547 -28.54 16.85 -3.15
N ALA A 548 -27.89 16.16 -4.09
CA ALA A 548 -26.45 16.28 -4.33
C ALA A 548 -26.04 17.76 -4.37
N PRO A 549 -24.82 18.10 -3.95
CA PRO A 549 -24.39 19.48 -3.90
C PRO A 549 -24.45 20.12 -5.29
N ALA A 550 -24.98 21.34 -5.35
CA ALA A 550 -24.93 22.16 -6.55
C ALA A 550 -23.50 22.68 -6.81
N GLY A 551 -23.23 23.07 -8.05
CA GLY A 551 -21.97 23.65 -8.48
C GLY A 551 -21.00 22.66 -9.13
N LYS A 552 -19.78 23.14 -9.36
CA LYS A 552 -18.68 22.49 -10.09
C LYS A 552 -17.42 22.42 -9.22
N GLY A 553 -16.38 21.77 -9.74
CA GLY A 553 -15.04 21.73 -9.13
C GLY A 553 -14.86 20.72 -8.00
N TYR A 554 -15.79 19.76 -7.84
CA TYR A 554 -15.56 18.60 -6.99
C TYR A 554 -14.59 17.64 -7.68
N THR A 555 -13.56 17.22 -6.97
CA THR A 555 -12.50 16.34 -7.48
C THR A 555 -12.73 14.87 -7.08
N GLY A 556 -13.56 14.63 -6.06
CA GLY A 556 -13.89 13.29 -5.62
C GLY A 556 -15.15 13.22 -4.77
N ILE A 557 -15.76 12.03 -4.75
CA ILE A 557 -16.89 11.67 -3.89
C ILE A 557 -16.47 10.47 -3.05
N TYR A 558 -16.87 10.49 -1.79
CA TYR A 558 -16.65 9.46 -0.79
C TYR A 558 -18.02 9.08 -0.23
N SER A 559 -18.17 7.85 0.25
CA SER A 559 -19.44 7.37 0.81
C SER A 559 -19.20 6.60 2.10
N ASN A 560 -20.22 6.55 2.94
CA ASN A 560 -20.41 5.47 3.90
C ASN A 560 -21.67 4.69 3.48
N ALA A 561 -22.19 3.78 4.29
CA ALA A 561 -23.34 2.97 3.90
C ALA A 561 -24.59 3.83 3.62
N TYR A 562 -24.72 5.01 4.21
CA TYR A 562 -25.95 5.81 4.22
C TYR A 562 -25.85 7.23 3.65
N ALA A 563 -24.64 7.74 3.39
CA ALA A 563 -24.38 9.12 3.04
C ALA A 563 -23.19 9.25 2.07
N PHE A 564 -23.03 10.45 1.52
CA PHE A 564 -21.93 10.84 0.63
C PHE A 564 -21.26 12.12 1.13
N ALA A 565 -19.99 12.29 0.80
CA ALA A 565 -19.20 13.50 0.99
C ALA A 565 -18.36 13.79 -0.27
N ALA A 566 -18.45 14.99 -0.81
CA ALA A 566 -17.66 15.44 -1.95
C ALA A 566 -16.57 16.41 -1.52
N LEU A 567 -15.38 16.24 -2.09
CA LEU A 567 -14.18 17.03 -1.83
C LEU A 567 -13.86 17.91 -3.04
N LYS A 568 -13.43 19.15 -2.80
CA LYS A 568 -12.89 20.06 -3.82
C LYS A 568 -11.37 20.14 -3.76
N ALA A 569 -10.76 20.72 -4.79
CA ALA A 569 -9.31 20.95 -4.86
C ALA A 569 -8.77 21.84 -3.72
N ASP A 570 -9.56 22.80 -3.23
CA ASP A 570 -9.21 23.63 -2.08
C ASP A 570 -9.38 22.92 -0.72
N GLY A 571 -9.76 21.63 -0.77
CA GLY A 571 -10.01 20.81 0.40
C GLY A 571 -11.32 21.08 1.12
N SER A 572 -12.24 21.88 0.57
CA SER A 572 -13.58 22.04 1.15
C SER A 572 -14.47 20.79 0.94
N ILE A 573 -15.33 20.49 1.91
CA ILE A 573 -16.17 19.29 1.92
C ILE A 573 -17.66 19.65 1.91
N LYS A 574 -18.45 18.94 1.10
CA LYS A 574 -19.92 18.97 1.14
C LYS A 574 -20.49 17.56 1.28
N ALA A 575 -21.30 17.34 2.32
CA ALA A 575 -21.96 16.05 2.54
C ALA A 575 -23.47 16.12 2.30
N TRP A 576 -24.04 14.98 1.86
CA TRP A 576 -25.47 14.78 1.65
C TRP A 576 -25.87 13.33 1.92
N GLY A 577 -27.18 13.06 2.02
CA GLY A 577 -27.73 11.74 2.38
C GLY A 577 -28.30 11.74 3.81
N ASN A 578 -28.24 10.60 4.50
CA ASN A 578 -28.83 10.48 5.83
C ASN A 578 -28.15 11.42 6.85
N PRO A 579 -28.87 12.40 7.44
CA PRO A 579 -28.30 13.36 8.39
C PRO A 579 -27.66 12.73 9.63
N LYS A 580 -28.20 11.61 10.12
CA LYS A 580 -27.67 10.91 11.30
C LYS A 580 -26.31 10.28 11.04
N PHE A 581 -26.04 9.90 9.79
CA PHE A 581 -24.86 9.15 9.40
C PHE A 581 -23.91 9.98 8.53
N GLY A 582 -23.74 11.26 8.86
CA GLY A 582 -22.75 12.12 8.22
C GLY A 582 -23.20 12.77 6.90
N GLY A 583 -24.48 12.61 6.52
CA GLY A 583 -25.08 13.34 5.39
C GLY A 583 -25.34 14.83 5.64
N ARG A 584 -24.98 15.33 6.83
CA ARG A 584 -24.96 16.76 7.21
C ARG A 584 -23.77 17.00 8.15
N LYS A 585 -23.50 18.28 8.45
CA LYS A 585 -22.44 18.71 9.38
C LYS A 585 -21.03 18.26 8.96
N ALA A 586 -20.77 18.22 7.65
CA ALA A 586 -19.39 18.19 7.16
C ALA A 586 -18.63 19.43 7.66
N PRO A 587 -17.31 19.34 7.85
CA PRO A 587 -16.49 20.48 8.27
C PRO A 587 -16.60 21.65 7.30
N THR A 588 -16.53 22.87 7.85
CA THR A 588 -16.69 24.12 7.09
C THR A 588 -15.36 24.74 6.66
N ASP A 589 -14.28 24.34 7.30
CA ASP A 589 -12.91 24.72 6.99
C ASP A 589 -12.34 23.95 5.78
N LYS A 590 -11.18 24.39 5.32
CA LYS A 590 -10.52 23.94 4.08
C LYS A 590 -9.22 23.18 4.36
N GLY A 591 -8.56 22.73 3.29
CA GLY A 591 -7.25 22.06 3.35
C GLY A 591 -7.29 20.56 3.63
N TYR A 592 -8.47 19.93 3.54
CA TYR A 592 -8.56 18.47 3.58
C TYR A 592 -8.08 17.87 2.27
N ILE A 593 -7.26 16.83 2.37
CA ILE A 593 -6.71 16.12 1.20
C ILE A 593 -7.41 14.80 0.93
N LYS A 594 -8.09 14.23 1.95
CA LYS A 594 -8.72 12.92 1.82
C LYS A 594 -9.84 12.72 2.84
N ILE A 595 -10.85 11.94 2.44
CA ILE A 595 -11.96 11.51 3.30
C ILE A 595 -11.92 9.99 3.43
N TYR A 596 -12.24 9.52 4.63
CA TYR A 596 -12.34 8.13 5.05
C TYR A 596 -13.72 7.90 5.66
N SER A 597 -14.18 6.66 5.74
CA SER A 597 -15.50 6.35 6.29
C SER A 597 -15.52 5.02 7.06
N THR A 598 -16.40 4.96 8.06
CA THR A 598 -16.97 3.72 8.59
C THR A 598 -18.31 3.46 7.89
N ASP A 599 -19.13 2.52 8.35
CA ASP A 599 -20.49 2.37 7.79
C ASP A 599 -21.40 3.58 8.09
N LYS A 600 -21.12 4.31 9.18
CA LYS A 600 -22.04 5.34 9.73
C LYS A 600 -21.40 6.71 9.96
N ALA A 601 -20.09 6.86 9.76
CA ALA A 601 -19.34 8.10 9.97
C ALA A 601 -18.31 8.36 8.88
N PHE A 602 -17.78 9.59 8.87
CA PHE A 602 -16.68 10.03 8.04
C PHE A 602 -15.55 10.61 8.90
N ALA A 603 -14.34 10.56 8.38
CA ALA A 603 -13.18 11.28 8.90
C ALA A 603 -12.41 11.91 7.73
N ALA A 604 -11.95 13.15 7.86
CA ALA A 604 -11.16 13.84 6.85
C ALA A 604 -9.79 14.22 7.41
N LEU A 605 -8.76 14.07 6.57
CA LEU A 605 -7.35 14.31 6.88
C LEU A 605 -6.85 15.53 6.11
N LYS A 606 -6.08 16.40 6.76
CA LYS A 606 -5.37 17.53 6.13
C LYS A 606 -3.89 17.20 5.89
N ASP A 607 -3.22 18.04 5.10
CA ASP A 607 -1.79 17.92 4.81
C ASP A 607 -0.90 18.06 6.06
N ASP A 608 -1.31 18.84 7.06
CA ASP A 608 -0.62 18.95 8.35
C ASP A 608 -0.87 17.75 9.28
N GLY A 609 -1.64 16.77 8.81
CA GLY A 609 -2.02 15.58 9.53
C GLY A 609 -3.10 15.80 10.59
N SER A 610 -3.78 16.94 10.63
CA SER A 610 -4.98 17.12 11.48
C SER A 610 -6.18 16.34 10.94
N ILE A 611 -7.04 15.88 11.86
CA ILE A 611 -8.19 15.02 11.54
C ILE A 611 -9.49 15.67 12.05
N THR A 612 -10.55 15.57 11.24
CA THR A 612 -11.90 15.92 11.67
C THR A 612 -12.84 14.79 11.34
N SER A 613 -13.73 14.40 12.27
CA SER A 613 -14.72 13.36 12.01
C SER A 613 -16.15 13.85 12.24
N TRP A 614 -17.10 13.28 11.51
CA TRP A 614 -18.52 13.61 11.62
C TRP A 614 -19.40 12.40 11.26
N GLY A 615 -20.70 12.47 11.59
CA GLY A 615 -21.63 11.35 11.49
C GLY A 615 -21.76 10.60 12.83
N ASN A 616 -22.22 9.35 12.78
CA ASN A 616 -22.45 8.55 13.98
C ASN A 616 -21.36 7.50 14.17
N LEU A 617 -20.60 7.62 15.25
CA LEU A 617 -19.58 6.66 15.68
C LEU A 617 -20.07 5.75 16.82
N ASP A 618 -21.27 6.02 17.34
CA ASP A 618 -21.88 5.31 18.46
C ASP A 618 -22.96 4.35 17.92
N ASP A 619 -22.73 3.04 18.05
CA ASP A 619 -23.71 2.01 17.67
C ASP A 619 -24.87 1.87 18.69
N LEU A 620 -24.81 2.57 19.82
CA LEU A 620 -25.77 2.49 20.90
C LEU A 620 -26.63 3.77 20.97
N ASN A 621 -27.91 3.61 21.28
CA ASN A 621 -28.88 4.67 21.58
C ASN A 621 -28.51 5.54 22.82
N ASP A 622 -27.23 5.60 23.19
CA ASP A 622 -26.78 6.28 24.39
C ASP A 622 -26.60 7.78 24.09
N LEU A 623 -27.45 8.59 24.71
CA LEU A 623 -27.56 10.04 24.56
C LEU A 623 -26.34 10.82 25.08
N ASN A 624 -25.26 10.14 25.48
CA ASN A 624 -24.13 10.71 26.20
C ASN A 624 -22.88 11.05 25.36
N HIS A 625 -22.91 10.89 24.03
CA HIS A 625 -21.84 11.39 23.11
C HIS A 625 -20.38 11.05 23.50
N LYS A 626 -20.17 9.93 24.21
CA LYS A 626 -18.96 9.70 25.02
C LYS A 626 -17.73 9.23 24.23
N TYR A 627 -17.87 8.86 22.95
CA TYR A 627 -16.81 8.16 22.19
C TYR A 627 -16.27 8.95 20.97
N LYS A 628 -16.53 10.26 20.89
CA LYS A 628 -16.06 11.19 19.84
C LYS A 628 -14.62 11.70 20.04
N ASN A 629 -13.72 10.91 20.64
CA ASN A 629 -12.35 11.33 20.93
C ASN A 629 -11.46 11.30 19.67
N VAL A 630 -11.85 12.06 18.65
CA VAL A 630 -11.04 12.28 17.45
C VAL A 630 -9.67 12.81 17.89
N PRO A 631 -8.57 12.32 17.31
CA PRO A 631 -7.25 12.85 17.60
C PRO A 631 -7.20 14.37 17.41
N THR A 632 -6.77 15.09 18.45
CA THR A 632 -6.58 16.55 18.43
C THR A 632 -5.15 16.94 18.09
N ASP A 633 -4.21 16.00 18.18
CA ASP A 633 -2.83 16.15 17.76
C ASP A 633 -2.70 16.03 16.23
N LYS A 634 -1.56 16.47 15.70
CA LYS A 634 -1.26 16.53 14.26
C LYS A 634 -0.24 15.48 13.83
N GLY A 635 0.13 15.51 12.55
CA GLY A 635 1.18 14.64 11.99
C GLY A 635 0.70 13.25 11.59
N TYR A 636 -0.61 13.00 11.53
CA TYR A 636 -1.12 11.76 10.95
C TYR A 636 -0.93 11.76 9.44
N THR A 637 -0.56 10.61 8.89
CA THR A 637 -0.34 10.43 7.45
C THR A 637 -1.46 9.63 6.78
N LYS A 638 -2.19 8.83 7.56
CA LYS A 638 -3.22 7.95 7.03
C LYS A 638 -4.24 7.56 8.09
N ILE A 639 -5.48 7.37 7.64
CA ILE A 639 -6.57 6.80 8.43
C ILE A 639 -6.96 5.45 7.83
N TYR A 640 -7.30 4.52 8.70
CA TYR A 640 -7.85 3.20 8.47
C TYR A 640 -9.18 3.13 9.23
N SER A 641 -10.10 2.28 8.77
CA SER A 641 -11.39 2.09 9.44
C SER A 641 -11.78 0.63 9.43
N ASN A 642 -12.67 0.28 10.36
CA ASN A 642 -13.56 -0.86 10.26
C ASN A 642 -15.02 -0.37 10.12
N ALA A 643 -16.02 -1.25 10.29
CA ALA A 643 -17.43 -0.88 10.12
C ALA A 643 -17.89 0.21 11.12
N SER A 644 -17.24 0.34 12.28
CA SER A 644 -17.71 1.20 13.37
C SER A 644 -16.67 2.21 13.88
N VAL A 645 -15.37 2.01 13.65
CA VAL A 645 -14.30 2.83 14.26
C VAL A 645 -13.19 3.19 13.28
N PHE A 646 -12.41 4.20 13.65
CA PHE A 646 -11.26 4.67 12.89
C PHE A 646 -9.95 4.42 13.64
N SER A 647 -8.86 4.36 12.87
CA SER A 647 -7.48 4.23 13.32
C SER A 647 -6.59 5.13 12.46
N ALA A 648 -5.88 6.09 13.04
CA ALA A 648 -4.95 6.98 12.36
C ALA A 648 -3.51 6.68 12.72
N VAL A 649 -2.61 6.90 11.78
CA VAL A 649 -1.20 6.51 11.84
C VAL A 649 -0.27 7.69 11.61
N LYS A 650 0.78 7.80 12.41
CA LYS A 650 1.89 8.75 12.22
C LYS A 650 3.10 8.09 11.54
N PRO A 651 4.07 8.87 11.01
CA PRO A 651 5.27 8.33 10.35
C PRO A 651 6.12 7.40 11.22
N ASP A 652 6.06 7.58 12.54
CA ASP A 652 6.78 6.77 13.54
C ASP A 652 6.10 5.41 13.84
N GLY A 653 4.98 5.11 13.17
CA GLY A 653 4.19 3.90 13.39
C GLY A 653 3.24 3.98 14.60
N SER A 654 3.16 5.12 15.30
CA SER A 654 2.19 5.28 16.38
C SER A 654 0.76 5.33 15.83
N ILE A 655 -0.16 4.69 16.56
CA ILE A 655 -1.56 4.52 16.16
C ILE A 655 -2.48 5.19 17.17
N ARG A 656 -3.43 5.98 16.68
CA ARG A 656 -4.58 6.43 17.46
C ARG A 656 -5.89 5.90 16.93
N THR A 657 -6.76 5.43 17.81
CA THR A 657 -8.08 4.92 17.46
C THR A 657 -9.17 5.74 18.12
N TRP A 658 -10.33 5.84 17.48
CA TRP A 658 -11.51 6.48 18.05
C TRP A 658 -12.80 5.86 17.49
N GLY A 659 -13.88 5.93 18.27
CA GLY A 659 -15.13 5.20 18.05
C GLY A 659 -15.39 4.19 19.18
N ASN A 660 -16.29 3.24 18.96
CA ASN A 660 -16.68 2.24 19.97
C ASN A 660 -15.48 1.40 20.48
N PRO A 661 -15.16 1.45 21.79
CA PRO A 661 -14.08 0.66 22.41
C PRO A 661 -14.13 -0.84 22.10
N ASP A 662 -15.31 -1.45 22.11
CA ASP A 662 -15.50 -2.89 21.91
C ASP A 662 -15.14 -3.36 20.50
N PHE A 663 -15.14 -2.42 19.55
CA PHE A 663 -14.83 -2.65 18.14
C PHE A 663 -13.46 -2.11 17.74
N GLY A 664 -12.58 -1.84 18.71
CA GLY A 664 -11.21 -1.38 18.47
C GLY A 664 -11.07 0.14 18.40
N GLY A 665 -12.11 0.89 18.80
CA GLY A 665 -12.02 2.32 19.09
C GLY A 665 -11.27 2.61 20.40
N ALA A 666 -10.96 1.57 21.17
CA ALA A 666 -10.07 1.63 22.31
C ALA A 666 -8.62 1.78 21.81
N TYR A 667 -7.83 2.66 22.43
CA TYR A 667 -6.43 2.92 22.03
C TYR A 667 -5.67 1.64 21.68
N ALA A 668 -5.25 1.52 20.41
CA ALA A 668 -4.58 0.33 19.89
C ALA A 668 -3.17 0.16 20.48
N SER A 669 -2.43 1.26 20.66
CA SER A 669 -1.07 1.26 21.20
C SER A 669 -0.88 2.36 22.24
N ASP A 670 0.13 2.15 23.10
CA ASP A 670 0.66 3.25 23.90
C ASP A 670 1.22 4.35 22.98
N HIS A 671 1.09 5.60 23.38
CA HIS A 671 1.58 6.77 22.65
C HIS A 671 2.17 7.79 23.64
N ASN A 672 2.91 8.78 23.13
CA ASN A 672 3.40 9.87 23.98
C ASN A 672 2.23 10.75 24.45
N LEU A 673 1.80 10.53 25.69
CA LEU A 673 0.76 11.27 26.40
C LEU A 673 1.16 12.70 26.73
N ALA A 674 2.47 12.98 26.79
CA ALA A 674 3.02 14.28 27.17
C ALA A 674 3.12 15.25 25.98
N LEU A 675 3.12 14.75 24.73
CA LEU A 675 3.26 15.57 23.53
C LEU A 675 2.22 16.71 23.48
N GLY A 676 2.71 17.95 23.41
CA GLY A 676 1.94 19.19 23.37
C GLY A 676 1.17 19.52 24.65
N LYS A 677 1.45 18.85 25.77
CA LYS A 677 0.75 19.06 27.04
C LYS A 677 1.31 20.25 27.83
N PRO A 678 0.50 20.87 28.70
CA PRO A 678 1.00 21.87 29.63
C PRO A 678 2.11 21.28 30.51
N ALA A 679 3.28 21.92 30.46
CA ALA A 679 4.43 21.57 31.27
C ALA A 679 4.91 22.80 32.04
N THR A 680 5.43 22.57 33.25
CA THR A 680 6.01 23.60 34.11
C THR A 680 7.35 23.13 34.66
N GLN A 681 8.19 24.08 35.05
CA GLN A 681 9.45 23.83 35.70
C GLN A 681 9.64 24.81 36.86
N SER A 682 10.41 24.38 37.85
CA SER A 682 10.77 25.12 39.06
C SER A 682 11.23 26.56 38.81
N SER A 683 12.10 26.77 37.81
CA SER A 683 12.60 28.07 37.41
C SER A 683 12.99 28.09 35.93
N ILE A 684 13.19 29.28 35.35
CA ILE A 684 13.65 29.43 33.95
C ILE A 684 15.00 30.13 33.97
N TYR A 685 16.04 29.47 33.44
CA TYR A 685 17.37 30.07 33.37
C TYR A 685 17.37 31.30 32.44
N PRO A 686 17.85 32.47 32.92
CA PRO A 686 17.87 33.68 32.11
C PRO A 686 19.00 33.59 31.07
N HIS A 687 18.62 33.24 29.83
CA HIS A 687 19.51 33.21 28.68
C HIS A 687 18.84 33.90 27.47
N ARG A 688 19.63 34.24 26.44
CA ARG A 688 19.09 34.75 25.16
C ARG A 688 18.13 33.76 24.48
N ILE A 689 18.22 32.47 24.84
CA ILE A 689 17.32 31.41 24.39
C ILE A 689 16.35 31.14 25.54
N ARG A 690 15.05 31.19 25.24
CA ARG A 690 14.00 31.04 26.24
C ARG A 690 13.76 29.55 26.54
N ALA A 691 14.52 28.96 27.45
CA ALA A 691 14.51 27.52 27.78
C ALA A 691 13.30 27.09 28.64
N VAL A 692 12.09 27.22 28.07
CA VAL A 692 10.82 26.96 28.75
C VAL A 692 10.50 25.46 28.86
N ALA A 693 9.69 25.09 29.86
CA ALA A 693 9.28 23.71 30.11
C ALA A 693 8.60 23.01 28.92
N GLY A 694 7.96 23.78 28.01
CA GLY A 694 7.25 23.24 26.85
C GLY A 694 8.14 22.59 25.79
N TYR A 695 9.45 22.87 25.79
CA TYR A 695 10.38 22.21 24.86
C TYR A 695 10.51 20.70 25.12
N ALA A 696 10.43 20.26 26.38
CA ALA A 696 10.48 18.84 26.70
C ALA A 696 9.22 18.04 26.30
N VAL A 697 8.25 18.66 25.64
CA VAL A 697 7.00 18.01 25.20
C VAL A 697 6.59 18.41 23.79
N ASP A 698 7.49 19.00 23.00
CA ASP A 698 7.17 19.43 21.64
C ASP A 698 7.45 18.35 20.57
N GLY A 699 8.10 17.26 20.97
CA GLY A 699 8.46 16.14 20.11
C GLY A 699 9.85 16.25 19.49
N ASN A 700 10.60 17.30 19.78
CA ASN A 700 11.98 17.47 19.33
C ASN A 700 12.96 16.85 20.32
N THR A 701 13.64 15.77 19.92
CA THR A 701 14.60 15.05 20.78
C THR A 701 16.02 15.60 20.70
N ASP A 702 16.22 16.75 20.08
CA ASP A 702 17.54 17.36 19.91
C ASP A 702 18.09 17.87 21.25
N GLY A 703 19.23 17.32 21.66
CA GLY A 703 19.88 17.66 22.91
C GLY A 703 20.78 18.89 22.85
N GLU A 704 20.88 19.56 21.69
CA GLU A 704 21.69 20.76 21.50
C GLU A 704 20.97 22.01 22.02
N PHE A 705 21.50 22.65 23.07
CA PHE A 705 20.84 23.78 23.72
C PHE A 705 20.66 24.98 22.78
N LEU A 706 21.65 25.25 21.92
CA LEU A 706 21.61 26.35 20.98
C LEU A 706 20.56 26.18 19.86
N ASN A 707 20.08 24.95 19.64
CA ASN A 707 19.00 24.66 18.68
C ASN A 707 17.60 24.96 19.22
N LYS A 708 17.50 25.53 20.44
CA LYS A 708 16.24 25.89 21.11
C LYS A 708 15.32 24.69 21.35
N SER A 709 15.91 23.52 21.64
CA SER A 709 15.20 22.26 21.83
C SER A 709 15.23 21.75 23.27
N THR A 710 15.86 22.47 24.21
CA THR A 710 16.07 21.98 25.58
C THR A 710 15.50 22.92 26.64
N THR A 711 14.91 22.37 27.69
CA THR A 711 14.55 23.10 28.91
C THR A 711 15.79 23.43 29.75
N HIS A 712 15.71 24.43 30.63
CA HIS A 712 16.81 24.76 31.54
C HIS A 712 16.29 25.51 32.78
N THR A 713 16.52 24.95 33.97
CA THR A 713 16.26 25.61 35.27
C THR A 713 17.46 26.41 35.73
N ASN A 714 17.32 27.19 36.80
CA ASN A 714 18.45 27.73 37.56
C ASN A 714 19.19 26.61 38.32
N ASP A 715 20.36 26.97 38.87
CA ASP A 715 21.08 26.13 39.82
C ASP A 715 20.40 26.20 41.18
N GLU A 716 19.60 25.19 41.50
CA GLU A 716 18.79 25.17 42.70
C GLU A 716 18.65 23.76 43.27
N GLN A 717 18.48 23.69 44.59
CA GLN A 717 18.28 22.42 45.29
C GLN A 717 16.96 21.80 44.85
N GLY A 718 17.03 20.60 44.29
CA GLY A 718 15.84 19.86 43.91
C GLY A 718 15.09 20.46 42.72
N ALA A 719 15.81 21.07 41.78
CA ALA A 719 15.24 21.60 40.54
C ALA A 719 14.37 20.54 39.85
N TRP A 720 13.19 20.93 39.36
CA TRP A 720 12.21 20.01 38.80
C TRP A 720 11.54 20.52 37.53
N TRP A 721 11.10 19.56 36.72
CA TRP A 721 10.23 19.71 35.56
C TRP A 721 9.05 18.75 35.69
N GLN A 722 7.85 19.17 35.27
CA GLN A 722 6.66 18.32 35.29
C GLN A 722 5.69 18.59 34.14
N VAL A 723 4.88 17.59 33.81
CA VAL A 723 3.81 17.67 32.81
C VAL A 723 2.45 17.24 33.37
N ASP A 724 1.40 17.96 32.97
CA ASP A 724 0.00 17.57 33.21
C ASP A 724 -0.58 16.86 31.97
N LEU A 725 -0.84 15.56 32.09
CA LEU A 725 -1.41 14.74 31.02
C LEU A 725 -2.91 15.05 30.77
N GLY A 726 -3.51 15.93 31.57
CA GLY A 726 -4.89 16.41 31.51
C GLY A 726 -5.90 15.51 32.23
N SER A 727 -5.65 14.20 32.29
CA SER A 727 -6.46 13.25 33.06
C SER A 727 -5.64 12.05 33.50
N ARG A 728 -6.22 11.17 34.34
CA ARG A 728 -5.54 9.96 34.83
C ARG A 728 -5.33 8.95 33.69
N LYS A 729 -4.08 8.76 33.28
CA LYS A 729 -3.65 7.84 32.21
C LYS A 729 -3.03 6.57 32.79
N LYS A 730 -3.05 5.48 32.03
CA LYS A 730 -2.22 4.31 32.28
C LYS A 730 -0.89 4.53 31.57
N ILE A 731 0.21 4.48 32.32
CA ILE A 731 1.55 4.77 31.83
C ILE A 731 2.32 3.46 31.80
N SER A 732 2.90 3.11 30.65
CA SER A 732 3.69 1.89 30.47
C SER A 732 5.19 2.16 30.50
N LYS A 733 5.62 3.34 30.04
CA LYS A 733 7.04 3.69 29.94
C LYS A 733 7.24 5.20 29.95
N ILE A 734 8.37 5.66 30.49
CA ILE A 734 8.83 7.05 30.38
C ILE A 734 10.17 7.04 29.64
N ILE A 735 10.34 7.92 28.66
CA ILE A 735 11.61 8.16 27.96
C ILE A 735 12.07 9.56 28.27
N ILE A 736 13.31 9.69 28.71
CA ILE A 736 13.92 10.97 29.06
C ILE A 736 15.08 11.18 28.11
N TYR A 737 15.00 12.19 27.25
CA TYR A 737 16.09 12.67 26.42
C TYR A 737 16.78 13.82 27.16
N ASN A 738 18.08 13.67 27.36
CA ASN A 738 18.92 14.64 28.04
C ASN A 738 19.50 15.64 27.03
N ARG A 739 20.05 16.73 27.57
CA ARG A 739 20.95 17.63 26.85
C ARG A 739 22.24 16.88 26.46
N THR A 740 22.80 17.15 25.27
CA THR A 740 23.92 16.37 24.68
C THR A 740 25.14 17.20 24.25
N ASP A 741 25.00 18.50 24.04
CA ASP A 741 26.06 19.41 23.55
C ASP A 741 27.19 19.65 24.57
N CYS A 742 26.82 19.79 25.84
CA CYS A 742 27.70 19.81 26.98
C CYS A 742 26.89 19.33 28.19
N CYS A 743 27.57 19.08 29.30
CA CYS A 743 26.89 19.16 30.59
C CYS A 743 25.86 18.03 30.82
N VAL A 744 26.02 16.91 30.12
CA VAL A 744 25.20 15.68 30.21
C VAL A 744 25.07 15.22 31.67
N ASP A 745 26.15 15.31 32.43
CA ASP A 745 26.25 14.84 33.82
C ASP A 745 25.37 15.59 34.82
N ARG A 746 24.76 16.73 34.43
CA ARG A 746 23.86 17.50 35.29
C ARG A 746 22.59 16.74 35.68
N LEU A 747 22.16 15.78 34.85
CA LEU A 747 21.04 14.88 35.14
C LEU A 747 21.52 13.55 35.74
N SER A 748 22.61 13.54 36.52
CA SER A 748 23.17 12.32 37.11
C SER A 748 22.39 11.81 38.32
N ASN A 749 21.82 12.69 39.16
CA ASN A 749 21.11 12.28 40.37
C ASN A 749 19.68 12.84 40.42
N TYR A 750 18.70 12.03 40.03
CA TYR A 750 17.32 12.47 39.83
C TYR A 750 16.27 11.41 40.15
N GLN A 751 15.08 11.88 40.46
CA GLN A 751 13.89 11.09 40.74
C GLN A 751 12.85 11.27 39.64
N VAL A 752 12.16 10.19 39.30
CA VAL A 752 11.00 10.19 38.42
C VAL A 752 9.76 9.76 39.19
N THR A 753 8.75 10.61 39.21
CA THR A 753 7.54 10.41 40.00
C THR A 753 6.28 10.52 39.14
N ILE A 754 5.32 9.63 39.37
CA ILE A 754 3.99 9.64 38.76
C ILE A 754 2.96 9.90 39.86
N SER A 755 2.07 10.88 39.67
CA SER A 755 1.02 11.23 40.64
C SER A 755 -0.33 11.50 40.00
N ASN A 756 -1.40 11.41 40.80
CA ASN A 756 -2.73 11.94 40.43
C ASN A 756 -2.94 13.38 40.91
N LYS A 757 -2.05 13.92 41.75
CA LYS A 757 -2.13 15.28 42.32
C LYS A 757 -0.96 16.13 41.83
N ALA A 758 -1.21 17.39 41.52
CA ALA A 758 -0.22 18.32 40.98
C ALA A 758 0.93 18.64 41.96
N ASN A 759 0.66 18.49 43.27
CA ASN A 759 1.64 18.72 44.33
C ASN A 759 2.47 17.47 44.67
N PHE A 760 2.21 16.33 44.03
CA PHE A 760 2.90 15.06 44.27
C PHE A 760 2.89 14.58 45.74
N SER A 761 1.94 15.04 46.57
CA SER A 761 1.84 14.63 47.98
C SER A 761 1.49 13.15 48.16
N THR A 762 1.01 12.51 47.09
CA THR A 762 0.96 11.06 46.95
C THR A 762 1.49 10.69 45.57
N HIS A 763 2.07 9.50 45.42
CA HIS A 763 2.59 9.01 44.15
C HIS A 763 2.20 7.56 43.90
N THR A 764 1.96 7.22 42.64
CA THR A 764 1.68 5.84 42.18
C THR A 764 2.93 5.14 41.67
N TYR A 765 3.98 5.91 41.40
CA TYR A 765 5.32 5.44 41.06
C TYR A 765 6.33 6.50 41.50
N GLN A 766 7.46 6.05 42.01
CA GLN A 766 8.61 6.87 42.33
C GLN A 766 9.85 5.97 42.21
N GLN A 767 10.90 6.48 41.59
CA GLN A 767 12.18 5.79 41.49
C GLN A 767 13.30 6.79 41.29
N ASP A 768 14.41 6.55 41.96
CA ASP A 768 15.63 7.35 41.87
C ASP A 768 16.61 6.73 40.86
N PHE A 769 17.38 7.61 40.23
CA PHE A 769 18.37 7.29 39.21
C PHE A 769 19.64 8.08 39.48
N HIS A 770 20.78 7.40 39.43
CA HIS A 770 22.09 7.94 39.77
C HIS A 770 23.07 7.96 38.59
N VAL A 771 22.55 7.88 37.36
CA VAL A 771 23.34 7.94 36.12
C VAL A 771 22.64 8.83 35.11
N ALA A 772 23.39 9.76 34.52
CA ALA A 772 22.87 10.68 33.52
C ALA A 772 22.45 9.96 32.23
N PRO A 773 21.25 10.24 31.69
CA PRO A 773 20.88 9.71 30.38
C PRO A 773 21.79 10.26 29.28
N ASN A 774 22.32 9.39 28.41
CA ASN A 774 23.12 9.80 27.26
C ASN A 774 22.84 8.93 26.01
N PRO A 775 22.14 9.44 24.97
CA PRO A 775 21.34 10.66 24.99
C PRO A 775 20.03 10.47 25.77
N LYS A 776 19.63 9.21 26.08
CA LYS A 776 18.31 8.94 26.68
C LYS A 776 18.27 7.79 27.67
N LYS A 777 17.28 7.83 28.56
CA LYS A 777 16.93 6.76 29.51
C LYS A 777 15.51 6.29 29.23
N ILE A 778 15.36 4.97 29.13
CA ILE A 778 14.05 4.32 29.05
C ILE A 778 13.74 3.71 30.41
N ILE A 779 12.63 4.15 31.00
CA ILE A 779 12.12 3.65 32.27
C ILE A 779 10.87 2.82 31.97
N GLN A 780 10.97 1.51 32.17
CA GLN A 780 9.82 0.61 32.03
C GLN A 780 9.00 0.65 33.32
N ILE A 781 7.71 0.94 33.20
CA ILE A 781 6.78 0.93 34.34
C ILE A 781 6.19 -0.48 34.41
N ASN A 782 6.99 -1.43 34.90
CA ASN A 782 6.59 -2.83 35.02
C ASN A 782 5.52 -3.00 36.11
N GLY A 783 4.35 -3.53 35.73
CA GLY A 783 3.24 -3.83 36.64
C GLY A 783 1.88 -3.43 36.09
N SER A 784 0.85 -4.24 36.34
CA SER A 784 -0.52 -3.95 35.96
C SER A 784 -1.05 -2.69 36.64
N GLY A 785 -0.98 -1.53 35.96
CA GLY A 785 -1.88 -0.41 36.24
C GLY A 785 -1.35 0.75 37.09
N LYS A 786 -0.04 1.09 37.06
CA LYS A 786 0.40 2.39 37.60
C LYS A 786 -0.18 3.51 36.74
N ARG A 787 -1.14 4.24 37.31
CA ARG A 787 -1.91 5.31 36.67
C ARG A 787 -1.54 6.66 37.27
N GLY A 788 -1.47 7.70 36.45
CA GLY A 788 -1.18 9.06 36.91
C GLY A 788 -1.71 10.13 35.95
N ARG A 789 -1.92 11.33 36.47
CA ARG A 789 -2.18 12.55 35.68
C ARG A 789 -0.92 13.38 35.50
N TYR A 790 0.00 13.35 36.46
CA TYR A 790 1.21 14.15 36.45
C TYR A 790 2.45 13.27 36.45
N VAL A 791 3.46 13.67 35.70
CA VAL A 791 4.81 13.08 35.72
C VAL A 791 5.80 14.20 36.05
N ARG A 792 6.72 13.95 36.98
CA ARG A 792 7.77 14.88 37.39
C ARG A 792 9.13 14.22 37.28
N ILE A 793 10.11 15.01 36.82
CA ILE A 793 11.54 14.72 36.90
C ILE A 793 12.15 15.78 37.81
N GLN A 794 12.81 15.34 38.86
CA GLN A 794 13.33 16.22 39.91
C GLN A 794 14.73 15.80 40.30
N LEU A 795 15.67 16.73 40.35
CA LEU A 795 17.00 16.46 40.89
C LEU A 795 16.91 16.15 42.39
N LEU A 796 17.80 15.32 42.90
CA LEU A 796 17.92 15.08 44.35
C LEU A 796 18.93 16.05 45.00
N ASP A 797 19.83 16.62 44.21
CA ASP A 797 20.86 17.55 44.64
C ASP A 797 20.59 18.98 44.10
N LYS A 798 21.48 19.91 44.47
CA LYS A 798 21.55 21.25 43.87
C LYS A 798 22.31 21.20 42.56
N ASN A 799 21.62 21.43 41.45
CA ASN A 799 22.21 21.59 40.12
C ASN A 799 21.19 22.23 39.16
N TYR A 800 21.61 22.46 37.91
CA TYR A 800 20.72 22.82 36.80
C TYR A 800 20.04 21.56 36.21
N LEU A 801 18.72 21.59 36.03
CA LEU A 801 17.99 20.57 35.27
C LEU A 801 17.81 21.02 33.81
N SER A 802 18.21 20.19 32.86
CA SER A 802 17.98 20.41 31.43
C SER A 802 17.47 19.13 30.77
N LEU A 803 16.42 19.25 29.96
CA LEU A 803 15.77 18.11 29.29
C LEU A 803 15.51 18.48 27.83
N ALA A 804 15.84 17.58 26.91
CA ALA A 804 15.50 17.75 25.50
C ALA A 804 14.05 17.34 25.23
N GLU A 805 13.64 16.16 25.68
CA GLU A 805 12.28 15.65 25.50
C GLU A 805 11.94 14.64 26.61
N VAL A 806 10.69 14.67 27.10
CA VAL A 806 10.15 13.67 28.03
C VAL A 806 8.92 13.03 27.41
N GLN A 807 9.07 11.79 26.95
CA GLN A 807 7.98 11.02 26.36
C GLN A 807 7.33 10.14 27.43
N VAL A 808 6.06 10.41 27.74
CA VAL A 808 5.26 9.57 28.66
C VAL A 808 4.41 8.62 27.83
N ILE A 809 4.87 7.39 27.68
CA ILE A 809 4.24 6.38 26.84
C ILE A 809 3.11 5.67 27.61
N GLY A 810 1.89 5.71 27.06
CA GLY A 810 0.73 5.06 27.67
C GLY A 810 -0.57 5.27 26.90
N HIS A 811 -1.71 4.98 27.54
CA HIS A 811 -3.05 5.16 26.98
C HIS A 811 -4.08 5.61 28.02
N ASP A 812 -5.25 6.06 27.57
CA ASP A 812 -6.31 6.49 28.49
C ASP A 812 -6.86 5.30 29.29
N SER A 813 -7.20 5.57 30.54
CA SER A 813 -7.96 4.64 31.36
C SER A 813 -9.42 4.69 30.90
N TYR A 814 -9.91 3.66 30.19
CA TYR A 814 -11.37 3.48 30.06
C TYR A 814 -11.93 3.13 31.44
N LYS A 815 -13.03 3.80 31.81
CA LYS A 815 -13.84 3.44 32.99
C LYS A 815 -14.74 2.29 32.61
#